data_AF-A0A5M6CHE9-F1
#
_entry.id   AF-A0A5M6CHE9-F1
#
_cell.length_a   1.000
_cell.length_b   1.000
_cell.length_c   1.000
_cell.angle_alpha   90.00
_cell.angle_beta   90.00
_cell.angle_gamma   90.00
#
_symmetry.space_group_name_H-M   'P 1'
#
loop_
_entity.id
_entity.type
_entity.pdbx_description
1 polymer ?
#
loop_
_entity_poly.entity_id
_entity_poly.type
_entity_poly.pdbx_seq_one_letter_code
_entity_poly.pdbx_strand_id
1 'polypeptide(L)'
;MNKLLLIDGLSGVSGIILLALGVIVFLIISFFVVLSMFYKKIPQGKAIVRTGVGGSKVAFNKGMYVIPVFHKMEIMDISVKKIEIARMQHDGLICRDNIRADIKVAFFVRVNKSVDDVINVAQNLGCDRASDPETLKSIFESKFSEALKTVGKKFDFIELYEARREFRDEILNIIGTDLNGYILDDCAIDYLEQTELRFLSAENILDSEGIKKITELTAKQNMSANLIRREEEKVIKKQNVEAREAILELERQLAEKEEKQKREIDNIKAREEAEITKVREEERLKSQTVRISTEEQLAVQEENKLRQIIIAEKNKIRTDAVETERVEKDRALEQTERERIVTLAQIDKERSIETEKKSIQNVIKERVQLEKGVVEEQQNVRDVEVYREVERKKQAGVIAASQEAEERLIATVKAAEASKIAAEQEKEKKVIDADAQKMVAERKAQEVLIDAEAKKEAASKEAEARKIIAEAQAKEEAAIGLSEAEVMIAKAEAEEIQGTKMAAVIEIKAEAMRKEGLAEAEVVREKAMAEAKGIEEKAEAMKKLDGVGKEHEEFKLQLQKEKEVELAHIDIQKDIASAQASVLSEALKTAKIDIVGGETMFFENIVRQVSNSKGFDHLINNSQHALDIKESLMGPDGKGDLAEKIRGLADKYGISSNDIKNLTVSAALIKLQQAAGGQGNEEDAGFINSLFGMAKNLGISNKKLI
;
A
#
# COMPACT_ATOMS: atom_id res chain seq x y z
N MET A 1 2.57 -120.16 0.11
CA MET A 1 1.54 -119.68 1.06
C MET A 1 0.92 -118.42 0.47
N ASN A 2 -0.40 -118.20 0.49
CA ASN A 2 -1.47 -118.98 1.13
C ASN A 2 -2.57 -119.41 0.13
N LYS A 3 -3.50 -120.23 0.61
CA LYS A 3 -4.45 -121.00 -0.22
C LYS A 3 -5.30 -120.15 -1.17
N LEU A 4 -5.35 -120.60 -2.42
CA LEU A 4 -6.56 -120.48 -3.24
C LEU A 4 -7.69 -121.21 -2.48
N LEU A 5 -8.77 -120.51 -2.12
CA LEU A 5 -9.98 -121.14 -1.57
C LEU A 5 -11.04 -121.17 -2.66
N LEU A 6 -11.40 -122.38 -3.08
CA LEU A 6 -12.42 -122.63 -4.10
C LEU A 6 -13.79 -122.17 -3.60
N ILE A 7 -14.52 -121.46 -4.46
CA ILE A 7 -15.96 -121.20 -4.27
C ILE A 7 -16.70 -122.42 -4.83
N ASP A 8 -16.58 -123.55 -4.14
CA ASP A 8 -17.43 -124.71 -4.35
C ASP A 8 -18.73 -124.53 -3.53
N GLY A 9 -19.89 -124.72 -4.16
CA GLY A 9 -21.18 -124.68 -3.47
C GLY A 9 -22.08 -123.47 -3.75
N LEU A 10 -21.97 -122.83 -4.92
CA LEU A 10 -23.03 -121.94 -5.43
C LEU A 10 -23.32 -122.29 -6.90
N SER A 11 -24.60 -122.40 -7.26
CA SER A 11 -25.05 -123.03 -8.52
C SER A 11 -24.61 -122.26 -9.77
N GLY A 12 -24.58 -122.90 -10.95
CA GLY A 12 -24.22 -122.24 -12.21
C GLY A 12 -25.03 -120.98 -12.53
N VAL A 13 -26.28 -120.92 -12.06
CA VAL A 13 -27.14 -119.72 -12.11
C VAL A 13 -26.53 -118.55 -11.31
N SER A 14 -25.98 -118.82 -10.12
CA SER A 14 -25.39 -117.80 -9.26
C SER A 14 -24.10 -117.20 -9.83
N GLY A 15 -23.26 -117.99 -10.51
CA GLY A 15 -22.05 -117.48 -11.19
C GLY A 15 -22.41 -116.54 -12.35
N ILE A 16 -23.45 -116.87 -13.11
CA ILE A 16 -23.99 -116.01 -14.17
C ILE A 16 -24.60 -114.73 -13.55
N ILE A 17 -25.35 -114.83 -12.45
CA ILE A 17 -25.88 -113.66 -11.72
C ILE A 17 -24.74 -112.75 -11.23
N LEU A 18 -23.68 -113.31 -10.66
CA LEU A 18 -22.57 -112.52 -10.10
C LEU A 18 -21.74 -111.85 -11.21
N LEU A 19 -21.56 -112.50 -12.35
CA LEU A 19 -20.94 -111.90 -13.55
C LEU A 19 -21.83 -110.81 -14.15
N ALA A 20 -23.13 -111.04 -14.28
CA ALA A 20 -24.10 -110.03 -14.73
C ALA A 20 -24.16 -108.82 -13.78
N LEU A 21 -24.15 -109.05 -12.46
CA LEU A 21 -24.06 -108.00 -11.46
C LEU A 21 -22.76 -107.20 -11.59
N GLY A 22 -21.63 -107.89 -11.81
CA GLY A 22 -20.33 -107.27 -12.09
C GLY A 22 -20.33 -106.39 -13.35
N VAL A 23 -20.97 -106.85 -14.44
CA VAL A 23 -21.13 -106.06 -15.67
C VAL A 23 -22.05 -104.86 -15.45
N ILE A 24 -23.15 -105.01 -14.70
CA ILE A 24 -24.04 -103.90 -14.34
C ILE A 24 -23.31 -102.85 -13.49
N VAL A 25 -22.57 -103.29 -12.46
CA VAL A 25 -21.74 -102.41 -11.62
C VAL A 25 -20.65 -101.72 -12.45
N PHE A 26 -19.99 -102.42 -13.37
CA PHE A 26 -19.00 -101.83 -14.28
C PHE A 26 -19.62 -100.79 -15.22
N LEU A 27 -20.80 -101.06 -15.79
CA LEU A 27 -21.53 -100.10 -16.63
C LEU A 27 -21.96 -98.85 -15.83
N ILE A 28 -22.40 -99.02 -14.58
CA ILE A 28 -22.75 -97.91 -13.68
C ILE A 28 -21.51 -97.07 -13.36
N ILE A 29 -20.38 -97.70 -13.00
CA ILE A 29 -19.11 -96.99 -12.72
C ILE A 29 -18.62 -96.26 -13.98
N SER A 30 -18.62 -96.93 -15.13
CA SER A 30 -18.25 -96.34 -16.42
C SER A 30 -19.12 -95.12 -16.77
N PHE A 31 -20.44 -95.23 -16.58
CA PHE A 31 -21.38 -94.12 -16.75
C PHE A 31 -21.05 -92.94 -15.82
N PHE A 32 -20.78 -93.18 -14.53
CA PHE A 32 -20.38 -92.12 -13.61
C PHE A 32 -19.02 -91.49 -13.95
N VAL A 33 -18.04 -92.26 -14.45
CA VAL A 33 -16.74 -91.74 -14.91
C VAL A 33 -16.93 -90.84 -16.13
N VAL A 34 -17.73 -91.25 -17.12
CA VAL A 34 -18.07 -90.45 -18.30
C VAL A 34 -18.82 -89.18 -17.91
N LEU A 35 -19.81 -89.28 -17.02
CA LEU A 35 -20.56 -88.13 -16.49
C LEU A 35 -19.66 -87.14 -15.76
N SER A 36 -18.70 -87.64 -14.96
CA SER A 36 -17.69 -86.82 -14.28
C SER A 36 -16.76 -86.12 -15.27
N MET A 37 -16.33 -86.80 -16.34
CA MET A 37 -15.46 -86.23 -17.39
C MET A 37 -16.15 -85.07 -18.15
N PHE A 38 -17.48 -85.08 -18.27
CA PHE A 38 -18.26 -83.97 -18.85
C PHE A 38 -18.41 -82.76 -17.92
N TYR A 39 -18.20 -82.90 -16.60
CA TYR A 39 -18.35 -81.80 -15.64
C TYR A 39 -17.07 -80.95 -15.56
N LYS A 40 -17.01 -79.86 -16.33
CA LYS A 40 -15.85 -78.96 -16.35
C LYS A 40 -15.96 -77.90 -15.27
N LYS A 41 -14.97 -77.87 -14.36
CA LYS A 41 -14.78 -76.81 -13.35
C LYS A 41 -13.91 -75.69 -13.92
N ILE A 42 -14.10 -74.46 -13.45
CA ILE A 42 -13.45 -73.24 -13.95
C ILE A 42 -12.84 -72.47 -12.76
N PRO A 43 -11.65 -71.88 -12.87
CA PRO A 43 -11.10 -71.02 -11.82
C PRO A 43 -11.96 -69.77 -11.59
N GLN A 44 -11.87 -69.18 -10.40
CA GLN A 44 -12.52 -67.91 -10.11
C GLN A 44 -12.00 -66.79 -11.03
N GLY A 45 -12.85 -65.81 -11.32
CA GLY A 45 -12.53 -64.71 -12.25
C GLY A 45 -12.69 -65.06 -13.74
N LYS A 46 -13.07 -66.30 -14.08
CA LYS A 46 -13.43 -66.69 -15.46
C LYS A 46 -14.85 -67.26 -15.53
N ALA A 47 -15.51 -67.04 -16.65
CA ALA A 47 -16.81 -67.63 -16.98
C ALA A 47 -16.64 -68.71 -18.05
N ILE A 48 -17.41 -69.79 -17.97
CA ILE A 48 -17.57 -70.72 -19.10
C ILE A 48 -18.73 -70.26 -19.97
N VAL A 49 -18.49 -70.18 -21.27
CA VAL A 49 -19.53 -70.01 -22.29
C VAL A 49 -19.65 -71.33 -23.04
N ARG A 50 -20.86 -71.90 -23.05
CA ARG A 50 -21.14 -73.19 -23.69
C ARG A 50 -22.18 -73.00 -24.79
N THR A 51 -21.76 -73.12 -26.04
CA THR A 51 -22.62 -72.99 -27.23
C THR A 51 -22.92 -74.36 -27.83
N GLY A 52 -24.12 -74.56 -28.41
CA GLY A 52 -24.53 -75.83 -29.01
C GLY A 52 -25.99 -76.18 -28.74
N VAL A 53 -26.28 -77.48 -28.62
CA VAL A 53 -27.66 -77.99 -28.45
C VAL A 53 -28.30 -77.47 -27.15
N GLY A 54 -29.48 -76.87 -27.26
CA GLY A 54 -30.15 -76.22 -26.12
C GLY A 54 -29.62 -74.81 -25.80
N GLY A 55 -28.93 -74.17 -26.74
CA GLY A 55 -28.57 -72.75 -26.71
C GLY A 55 -27.28 -72.43 -25.95
N SER A 56 -26.87 -71.16 -26.05
CA SER A 56 -25.78 -70.59 -25.27
C SER A 56 -26.12 -70.60 -23.79
N LYS A 57 -25.22 -71.12 -22.96
CA LYS A 57 -25.34 -71.06 -21.49
C LYS A 57 -24.03 -70.62 -20.86
N VAL A 58 -24.14 -69.85 -19.78
CA VAL A 58 -23.01 -69.30 -19.01
C VAL A 58 -23.03 -69.88 -17.59
N ALA A 59 -21.86 -70.10 -17.00
CA ALA A 59 -21.75 -70.33 -15.56
C ALA A 59 -20.57 -69.59 -14.94
N PHE A 60 -20.82 -69.02 -13.75
CA PHE A 60 -19.87 -68.30 -12.92
C PHE A 60 -19.60 -69.11 -11.64
N ASN A 61 -18.32 -69.33 -11.30
CA ASN A 61 -17.87 -70.03 -10.08
C ASN A 61 -18.50 -71.43 -9.84
N LYS A 62 -19.15 -72.02 -10.84
CA LYS A 62 -19.80 -73.34 -10.82
C LYS A 62 -19.38 -74.08 -12.09
N GLY A 63 -19.10 -75.37 -11.97
CA GLY A 63 -18.83 -76.20 -13.14
C GLY A 63 -20.09 -76.47 -13.96
N MET A 64 -19.92 -76.69 -15.26
CA MET A 64 -21.00 -76.98 -16.21
C MET A 64 -20.76 -78.31 -16.93
N TYR A 65 -21.85 -79.01 -17.26
CA TYR A 65 -21.80 -80.18 -18.13
C TYR A 65 -21.62 -79.76 -19.60
N VAL A 66 -20.47 -80.13 -20.15
CA VAL A 66 -20.10 -79.98 -21.57
C VAL A 66 -19.97 -81.37 -22.16
N ILE A 67 -20.80 -81.68 -23.16
CA ILE A 67 -20.74 -82.94 -23.91
C ILE A 67 -20.03 -82.65 -25.23
N PRO A 68 -18.80 -83.16 -25.48
CA PRO A 68 -17.93 -82.69 -26.57
C PRO A 68 -18.51 -82.79 -27.99
N VAL A 69 -19.49 -83.67 -28.22
CA VAL A 69 -20.13 -83.88 -29.53
C VAL A 69 -21.23 -82.84 -29.82
N PHE A 70 -21.86 -82.28 -28.76
CA PHE A 70 -23.04 -81.41 -28.88
C PHE A 70 -22.81 -79.97 -28.41
N HIS A 71 -21.65 -79.69 -27.80
CA HIS A 71 -21.35 -78.42 -27.16
C HIS A 71 -19.89 -78.01 -27.38
N LYS A 72 -19.67 -76.81 -27.91
CA LYS A 72 -18.38 -76.13 -27.81
C LYS A 72 -18.26 -75.51 -26.40
N MET A 73 -17.06 -75.53 -25.85
CA MET A 73 -16.71 -74.84 -24.61
C MET A 73 -15.69 -73.76 -24.92
N GLU A 74 -15.98 -72.56 -24.44
CA GLU A 74 -15.09 -71.39 -24.49
C GLU A 74 -14.98 -70.83 -23.07
N ILE A 75 -13.85 -70.19 -22.75
CA ILE A 75 -13.60 -69.60 -21.44
C ILE A 75 -13.33 -68.12 -21.65
N MET A 76 -14.16 -67.27 -21.05
CA MET A 76 -13.98 -65.82 -21.07
C MET A 76 -13.44 -65.35 -19.72
N ASP A 77 -12.45 -64.46 -19.72
CA ASP A 77 -11.92 -63.87 -18.50
C ASP A 77 -12.70 -62.59 -18.16
N ILE A 78 -13.30 -62.58 -16.96
CA ILE A 78 -14.20 -61.54 -16.45
C ILE A 78 -13.53 -60.72 -15.33
N SER A 79 -12.20 -60.80 -15.21
CA SER A 79 -11.40 -59.92 -14.35
C SER A 79 -11.32 -58.49 -14.87
N VAL A 80 -10.97 -57.56 -13.99
CA VAL A 80 -10.72 -56.14 -14.32
C VAL A 80 -9.50 -56.00 -15.21
N LYS A 81 -9.63 -55.22 -16.29
CA LYS A 81 -8.54 -54.75 -17.16
C LYS A 81 -8.38 -53.24 -16.98
N LYS A 82 -7.14 -52.76 -16.87
CA LYS A 82 -6.82 -51.32 -16.93
C LYS A 82 -6.74 -50.91 -18.41
N ILE A 83 -7.48 -49.88 -18.80
CA ILE A 83 -7.38 -49.23 -20.11
C ILE A 83 -6.92 -47.79 -19.87
N GLU A 84 -5.75 -47.44 -20.40
CA GLU A 84 -5.16 -46.10 -20.24
C GLU A 84 -5.44 -45.23 -21.47
N ILE A 85 -5.97 -44.03 -21.22
CA ILE A 85 -6.19 -42.99 -22.22
C ILE A 85 -5.49 -41.71 -21.78
N ALA A 86 -4.68 -41.16 -22.68
CA ALA A 86 -3.98 -39.91 -22.49
C ALA A 86 -4.51 -38.86 -23.47
N ARG A 87 -4.80 -37.66 -22.97
CA ARG A 87 -5.10 -36.45 -23.74
C ARG A 87 -4.08 -35.39 -23.35
N MET A 88 -3.13 -35.09 -24.23
CA MET A 88 -1.99 -34.21 -23.94
C MET A 88 -1.69 -33.30 -25.12
N GLN A 89 -1.01 -32.18 -24.86
CA GLN A 89 -0.57 -31.21 -25.87
C GLN A 89 -1.74 -30.75 -26.75
N HIS A 90 -1.62 -30.82 -28.07
CA HIS A 90 -2.70 -30.43 -29.01
C HIS A 90 -3.99 -31.25 -28.85
N ASP A 91 -3.91 -32.45 -28.29
CA ASP A 91 -5.04 -33.33 -27.95
C ASP A 91 -5.50 -33.20 -26.49
N GLY A 92 -4.93 -32.25 -25.71
CA GLY A 92 -5.32 -31.95 -24.33
C GLY A 92 -6.80 -31.57 -24.20
N LEU A 93 -7.38 -31.89 -23.04
CA LEU A 93 -8.79 -31.71 -22.70
C LEU A 93 -9.14 -30.21 -22.57
N ILE A 94 -10.23 -29.77 -23.21
CA ILE A 94 -10.67 -28.37 -23.17
C ILE A 94 -11.71 -28.21 -22.04
N CYS A 95 -11.38 -27.39 -21.04
CA CYS A 95 -12.22 -27.08 -19.89
C CYS A 95 -13.31 -26.04 -20.23
N ARG A 96 -14.27 -25.80 -19.32
CA ARG A 96 -15.36 -24.82 -19.47
C ARG A 96 -14.84 -23.41 -19.77
N ASP A 97 -13.83 -22.96 -19.02
CA ASP A 97 -13.08 -21.71 -19.16
C ASP A 97 -12.19 -21.59 -20.43
N ASN A 98 -12.21 -22.59 -21.32
CA ASN A 98 -11.35 -22.73 -22.50
C ASN A 98 -9.84 -22.90 -22.20
N ILE A 99 -9.44 -23.10 -20.94
CA ILE A 99 -8.10 -23.56 -20.60
C ILE A 99 -7.98 -25.04 -21.00
N ARG A 100 -6.81 -25.43 -21.49
CA ARG A 100 -6.51 -26.80 -21.90
C ARG A 100 -5.70 -27.52 -20.82
N ALA A 101 -6.08 -28.78 -20.54
CA ALA A 101 -5.47 -29.64 -19.54
C ALA A 101 -4.89 -30.92 -20.17
N ASP A 102 -3.66 -31.25 -19.80
CA ASP A 102 -3.04 -32.53 -20.13
C ASP A 102 -3.41 -33.56 -19.05
N ILE A 103 -4.16 -34.59 -19.44
CA ILE A 103 -4.76 -35.57 -18.52
C ILE A 103 -4.47 -37.01 -18.96
N LYS A 104 -4.23 -37.90 -18.00
CA LYS A 104 -4.17 -39.36 -18.20
C LYS A 104 -5.18 -40.03 -17.28
N VAL A 105 -6.07 -40.84 -17.84
CA VAL A 105 -7.13 -41.54 -17.10
C VAL A 105 -7.04 -43.03 -17.35
N ALA A 106 -7.05 -43.77 -16.25
CA ALA A 106 -7.08 -45.22 -16.17
C ALA A 106 -8.51 -45.70 -15.91
N PHE A 107 -9.10 -46.39 -16.88
CA PHE A 107 -10.43 -46.97 -16.77
C PHE A 107 -10.32 -48.44 -16.38
N PHE A 108 -11.04 -48.85 -15.33
CA PHE A 108 -11.05 -50.23 -14.84
C PHE A 108 -12.29 -50.97 -15.36
N VAL A 109 -12.16 -51.61 -16.51
CA VAL A 109 -13.28 -52.26 -17.23
C VAL A 109 -13.31 -53.76 -16.95
N ARG A 110 -14.51 -54.34 -16.79
CA ARG A 110 -14.71 -55.79 -16.77
C ARG A 110 -16.05 -56.19 -17.38
N VAL A 111 -16.19 -57.44 -17.79
CA VAL A 111 -17.50 -57.95 -18.22
C VAL A 111 -18.44 -58.07 -17.00
N ASN A 112 -19.74 -57.82 -17.21
CA ASN A 112 -20.73 -58.00 -16.15
C ASN A 112 -20.86 -59.49 -15.75
N LYS A 113 -21.35 -59.75 -14.53
CA LYS A 113 -21.62 -61.11 -14.01
C LYS A 113 -23.06 -61.56 -14.31
N SER A 114 -23.65 -61.03 -15.39
CA SER A 114 -24.95 -61.46 -15.93
C SER A 114 -24.77 -62.50 -17.03
N VAL A 115 -25.72 -63.44 -17.14
CA VAL A 115 -25.70 -64.47 -18.19
C VAL A 115 -25.84 -63.84 -19.57
N ASP A 116 -26.76 -62.88 -19.71
CA ASP A 116 -27.11 -62.29 -20.99
C ASP A 116 -26.00 -61.35 -21.51
N ASP A 117 -25.40 -60.55 -20.62
CA ASP A 117 -24.26 -59.69 -20.96
C ASP A 117 -23.04 -60.49 -21.45
N VAL A 118 -22.75 -61.62 -20.80
CA VAL A 118 -21.67 -62.51 -21.25
C VAL A 118 -21.98 -63.14 -22.61
N ILE A 119 -23.25 -63.48 -22.90
CA ILE A 119 -23.66 -63.98 -24.22
C ILE A 119 -23.52 -62.88 -25.27
N ASN A 120 -23.96 -61.66 -24.98
CA ASN A 120 -23.86 -60.50 -25.88
C ASN A 120 -22.39 -60.18 -26.21
N VAL A 121 -21.51 -60.12 -25.21
CA VAL A 121 -20.08 -59.91 -25.40
C VAL A 121 -19.43 -61.06 -26.20
N ALA A 122 -19.77 -62.31 -25.88
CA ALA A 122 -19.25 -63.48 -26.60
C ALA A 122 -19.72 -63.53 -28.06
N GLN A 123 -20.94 -63.07 -28.38
CA GLN A 123 -21.46 -63.00 -29.74
C GLN A 123 -20.85 -61.84 -30.55
N ASN A 124 -20.69 -60.67 -29.94
CA ASN A 124 -20.20 -59.47 -30.64
C ASN A 124 -18.68 -59.45 -30.82
N LEU A 125 -17.90 -60.04 -29.89
CA LEU A 125 -16.43 -59.96 -29.90
C LEU A 125 -15.71 -61.32 -29.95
N GLY A 126 -16.38 -62.40 -29.52
CA GLY A 126 -15.75 -63.70 -29.30
C GLY A 126 -15.04 -63.79 -27.95
N CYS A 127 -15.17 -64.94 -27.28
CA CYS A 127 -14.69 -65.16 -25.91
C CYS A 127 -13.20 -64.86 -25.69
N ASP A 128 -12.34 -65.13 -26.68
CA ASP A 128 -10.89 -64.91 -26.57
C ASP A 128 -10.50 -63.43 -26.69
N ARG A 129 -11.22 -62.63 -27.51
CA ARG A 129 -10.93 -61.21 -27.73
C ARG A 129 -11.63 -60.29 -26.72
N ALA A 130 -12.69 -60.76 -26.07
CA ALA A 130 -13.42 -60.06 -25.03
C ALA A 130 -12.57 -59.71 -23.78
N SER A 131 -11.40 -60.33 -23.64
CA SER A 131 -10.49 -60.14 -22.51
C SER A 131 -9.13 -59.53 -22.89
N ASP A 132 -8.93 -59.19 -24.16
CA ASP A 132 -7.69 -58.64 -24.71
C ASP A 132 -7.61 -57.10 -24.54
N PRO A 133 -6.62 -56.55 -23.81
CA PRO A 133 -6.49 -55.11 -23.61
C PRO A 133 -6.35 -54.28 -24.90
N GLU A 134 -5.72 -54.79 -25.96
CA GLU A 134 -5.55 -54.04 -27.21
C GLU A 134 -6.87 -53.92 -27.97
N THR A 135 -7.57 -55.04 -28.17
CA THR A 135 -8.93 -55.04 -28.74
C THR A 135 -9.87 -54.16 -27.91
N LEU A 136 -9.89 -54.31 -26.58
CA LEU A 136 -10.73 -53.49 -25.70
C LEU A 136 -10.41 -51.99 -25.82
N LYS A 137 -9.13 -51.62 -25.86
CA LYS A 137 -8.73 -50.22 -26.06
C LYS A 137 -9.29 -49.70 -27.40
N SER A 138 -9.06 -50.40 -28.51
CA SER A 138 -9.51 -49.95 -29.84
C SER A 138 -11.02 -49.70 -29.97
N ILE A 139 -11.84 -50.35 -29.14
CA ILE A 139 -13.30 -50.23 -29.15
C ILE A 139 -13.77 -49.08 -28.26
N PHE A 140 -13.18 -48.95 -27.07
CA PHE A 140 -13.64 -48.01 -26.05
C PHE A 140 -12.91 -46.66 -26.04
N GLU A 141 -11.72 -46.55 -26.67
CA GLU A 141 -10.93 -45.31 -26.73
C GLU A 141 -11.74 -44.13 -27.29
N SER A 142 -12.53 -44.35 -28.35
CA SER A 142 -13.42 -43.32 -28.89
C SER A 142 -14.55 -42.93 -27.91
N LYS A 143 -15.22 -43.89 -27.28
CA LYS A 143 -16.32 -43.61 -26.32
C LYS A 143 -15.81 -42.88 -25.07
N PHE A 144 -14.72 -43.38 -24.47
CA PHE A 144 -14.13 -42.81 -23.27
C PHE A 144 -13.50 -41.44 -23.57
N SER A 145 -12.85 -41.26 -24.73
CA SER A 145 -12.34 -39.96 -25.15
C SER A 145 -13.45 -38.94 -25.42
N GLU A 146 -14.64 -39.36 -25.85
CA GLU A 146 -15.77 -38.44 -26.04
C GLU A 146 -16.39 -38.06 -24.70
N ALA A 147 -16.63 -39.04 -23.82
CA ALA A 147 -17.09 -38.78 -22.45
C ALA A 147 -16.13 -37.84 -21.69
N LEU A 148 -14.81 -38.03 -21.80
CA LEU A 148 -13.82 -37.13 -21.21
C LEU A 148 -13.98 -35.68 -21.70
N LYS A 149 -14.18 -35.45 -22.99
CA LYS A 149 -14.47 -34.10 -23.53
C LYS A 149 -15.79 -33.54 -22.96
N THR A 150 -16.85 -34.35 -22.96
CA THR A 150 -18.17 -33.92 -22.48
C THR A 150 -18.16 -33.54 -21.01
N VAL A 151 -17.47 -34.28 -20.15
CA VAL A 151 -17.32 -33.92 -18.74
C VAL A 151 -16.37 -32.73 -18.57
N GLY A 152 -15.20 -32.73 -19.22
CA GLY A 152 -14.23 -31.64 -19.08
C GLY A 152 -14.81 -30.26 -19.45
N LYS A 153 -15.68 -30.19 -20.46
CA LYS A 153 -16.33 -28.92 -20.84
C LYS A 153 -17.40 -28.43 -19.83
N LYS A 154 -17.75 -29.22 -18.80
CA LYS A 154 -18.63 -28.78 -17.69
C LYS A 154 -17.89 -28.02 -16.59
N PHE A 155 -16.62 -28.36 -16.33
CA PHE A 155 -15.81 -27.86 -15.22
C PHE A 155 -14.77 -26.84 -15.68
N ASP A 156 -14.46 -25.85 -14.84
CA ASP A 156 -13.28 -24.98 -15.03
C ASP A 156 -11.99 -25.73 -14.66
N PHE A 157 -10.84 -25.27 -15.17
CA PHE A 157 -9.55 -25.96 -14.99
C PHE A 157 -9.16 -26.15 -13.52
N ILE A 158 -9.49 -25.20 -12.65
CA ILE A 158 -9.20 -25.27 -11.21
C ILE A 158 -10.08 -26.32 -10.51
N GLU A 159 -11.35 -26.42 -10.90
CA GLU A 159 -12.32 -27.38 -10.36
C GLU A 159 -11.87 -28.83 -10.59
N LEU A 160 -11.11 -29.12 -11.66
CA LEU A 160 -10.56 -30.46 -11.94
C LEU A 160 -9.56 -30.96 -10.86
N TYR A 161 -8.94 -30.05 -10.09
CA TYR A 161 -8.08 -30.41 -8.96
C TYR A 161 -8.88 -30.48 -7.65
N GLU A 162 -9.70 -29.47 -7.38
CA GLU A 162 -10.43 -29.32 -6.12
C GLU A 162 -11.61 -30.32 -6.02
N ALA A 163 -12.43 -30.40 -7.08
CA ALA A 163 -13.60 -31.26 -7.19
C ALA A 163 -13.30 -32.59 -7.92
N ARG A 164 -12.05 -33.08 -7.86
CA ARG A 164 -11.58 -34.30 -8.56
C ARG A 164 -12.45 -35.56 -8.36
N ARG A 165 -13.18 -35.67 -7.24
CA ARG A 165 -14.18 -36.73 -7.02
C ARG A 165 -15.38 -36.57 -7.94
N GLU A 166 -15.97 -35.39 -7.99
CA GLU A 166 -17.18 -35.09 -8.77
C GLU A 166 -16.92 -35.24 -10.27
N PHE A 167 -15.77 -34.74 -10.75
CA PHE A 167 -15.32 -34.95 -12.12
C PHE A 167 -15.19 -36.44 -12.48
N ARG A 168 -14.65 -37.28 -11.58
CA ARG A 168 -14.58 -38.73 -11.77
C ARG A 168 -15.97 -39.38 -11.78
N ASP A 169 -16.79 -39.04 -10.80
CA ASP A 169 -18.11 -39.65 -10.63
C ASP A 169 -19.03 -39.29 -11.82
N GLU A 170 -18.86 -38.10 -12.41
CA GLU A 170 -19.55 -37.68 -13.64
C GLU A 170 -19.01 -38.37 -14.92
N ILE A 171 -17.71 -38.73 -14.96
CA ILE A 171 -17.16 -39.62 -16.00
C ILE A 171 -17.82 -41.01 -15.91
N LEU A 172 -18.00 -41.55 -14.70
CA LEU A 172 -18.70 -42.82 -14.49
C LEU A 172 -20.17 -42.72 -14.94
N ASN A 173 -20.87 -41.62 -14.64
CA ASN A 173 -22.26 -41.39 -15.05
C ASN A 173 -22.44 -41.42 -16.57
N ILE A 174 -21.59 -40.70 -17.33
CA ILE A 174 -21.70 -40.63 -18.79
C ILE A 174 -21.35 -41.99 -19.45
N ILE A 175 -20.27 -42.65 -18.99
CA ILE A 175 -19.79 -43.90 -19.61
C ILE A 175 -20.66 -45.10 -19.24
N GLY A 176 -21.16 -45.17 -18.00
CA GLY A 176 -21.78 -46.37 -17.42
C GLY A 176 -23.09 -46.84 -18.06
N THR A 177 -23.64 -46.09 -19.01
CA THR A 177 -24.93 -46.37 -19.66
C THR A 177 -24.83 -47.29 -20.90
N ASP A 178 -23.69 -47.31 -21.60
CA ASP A 178 -23.62 -47.79 -22.99
C ASP A 178 -22.35 -48.63 -23.29
N LEU A 179 -22.22 -49.75 -22.57
CA LEU A 179 -21.02 -50.60 -22.58
C LEU A 179 -21.22 -52.03 -23.13
N ASN A 180 -22.36 -52.33 -23.78
CA ASN A 180 -22.58 -53.59 -24.50
C ASN A 180 -22.27 -54.89 -23.70
N GLY A 181 -22.56 -54.90 -22.39
CA GLY A 181 -22.32 -56.03 -21.48
C GLY A 181 -21.01 -55.97 -20.68
N TYR A 182 -20.14 -55.00 -20.97
CA TYR A 182 -19.09 -54.58 -20.05
C TYR A 182 -19.65 -53.61 -19.00
N ILE A 183 -18.92 -53.44 -17.90
CA ILE A 183 -19.12 -52.36 -16.93
C ILE A 183 -17.79 -51.67 -16.65
N LEU A 184 -17.86 -50.41 -16.26
CA LEU A 184 -16.75 -49.66 -15.67
C LEU A 184 -16.85 -49.79 -14.14
N ASP A 185 -15.83 -50.35 -13.50
CA ASP A 185 -15.79 -50.67 -12.06
C ASP A 185 -15.31 -49.44 -11.24
N ASP A 186 -14.34 -48.67 -11.78
CA ASP A 186 -13.87 -47.34 -11.30
C ASP A 186 -13.06 -46.65 -12.43
N CYS A 187 -12.71 -45.37 -12.27
CA CYS A 187 -11.68 -44.71 -13.08
C CYS A 187 -10.76 -43.82 -12.23
N ALA A 188 -9.45 -43.88 -12.51
CA ALA A 188 -8.42 -43.14 -11.78
C ALA A 188 -7.70 -42.15 -12.70
N ILE A 189 -7.42 -40.94 -12.21
CA ILE A 189 -6.71 -39.90 -12.96
C ILE A 189 -5.23 -39.96 -12.57
N ASP A 190 -4.43 -40.63 -13.39
CA ASP A 190 -3.00 -40.89 -13.15
C ASP A 190 -2.15 -39.61 -13.32
N TYR A 191 -2.63 -38.64 -14.09
CA TYR A 191 -1.97 -37.35 -14.33
C TYR A 191 -2.99 -36.27 -14.70
N LEU A 192 -2.79 -35.04 -14.23
CA LEU A 192 -3.55 -33.84 -14.60
C LEU A 192 -2.62 -32.64 -14.41
N GLU A 193 -2.28 -31.93 -15.49
CA GLU A 193 -1.54 -30.66 -15.48
C GLU A 193 -2.13 -29.68 -16.51
N GLN A 194 -1.73 -28.41 -16.47
CA GLN A 194 -2.10 -27.45 -17.52
C GLN A 194 -1.32 -27.76 -18.81
N THR A 195 -1.98 -27.72 -19.97
CA THR A 195 -1.25 -27.77 -21.24
C THR A 195 -0.37 -26.51 -21.38
N GLU A 196 0.92 -26.70 -21.64
CA GLU A 196 1.85 -25.57 -21.80
C GLU A 196 1.49 -24.69 -23.01
N LEU A 197 1.63 -23.37 -22.87
CA LEU A 197 1.29 -22.35 -23.88
C LEU A 197 1.87 -22.63 -25.29
N ARG A 198 3.02 -23.32 -25.39
CA ARG A 198 3.64 -23.72 -26.67
C ARG A 198 2.83 -24.73 -27.50
N PHE A 199 1.81 -25.38 -26.92
CA PHE A 199 0.94 -26.33 -27.62
C PHE A 199 -0.45 -25.77 -27.93
N LEU A 200 -0.78 -24.55 -27.48
CA LEU A 200 -2.02 -23.84 -27.81
C LEU A 200 -1.81 -22.96 -29.05
N SER A 201 -2.78 -22.92 -29.96
CA SER A 201 -2.69 -22.10 -31.18
C SER A 201 -3.42 -20.76 -31.05
N ALA A 202 -2.71 -19.66 -31.28
CA ALA A 202 -3.29 -18.32 -31.37
C ALA A 202 -4.15 -18.10 -32.65
N GLU A 203 -4.24 -19.09 -33.53
CA GLU A 203 -5.16 -19.10 -34.68
C GLU A 203 -6.48 -19.83 -34.38
N ASN A 204 -6.53 -20.61 -33.29
CA ASN A 204 -7.74 -21.30 -32.83
C ASN A 204 -8.47 -20.44 -31.81
N ILE A 205 -9.76 -20.18 -32.03
CA ILE A 205 -10.61 -19.32 -31.18
C ILE A 205 -10.61 -19.80 -29.73
N LEU A 206 -10.78 -21.11 -29.48
CA LEU A 206 -10.87 -21.66 -28.13
C LEU A 206 -9.52 -21.54 -27.40
N ASP A 207 -8.44 -21.96 -28.05
CA ASP A 207 -7.08 -21.83 -27.50
C ASP A 207 -6.72 -20.35 -27.26
N SER A 208 -7.19 -19.42 -28.09
CA SER A 208 -6.94 -17.97 -27.95
C SER A 208 -7.68 -17.36 -26.76
N GLU A 209 -8.93 -17.77 -26.52
CA GLU A 209 -9.65 -17.41 -25.30
C GLU A 209 -8.99 -18.01 -24.05
N GLY A 210 -8.52 -19.26 -24.14
CA GLY A 210 -7.71 -19.91 -23.11
C GLY A 210 -6.42 -19.13 -22.80
N ILE A 211 -5.61 -18.80 -23.82
CA ILE A 211 -4.38 -17.99 -23.68
C ILE A 211 -4.71 -16.63 -23.04
N LYS A 212 -5.77 -15.95 -23.48
CA LYS A 212 -6.24 -14.69 -22.88
C LYS A 212 -6.58 -14.89 -21.40
N LYS A 213 -7.29 -15.95 -21.05
CA LYS A 213 -7.71 -16.22 -19.66
C LYS A 213 -6.54 -16.59 -18.75
N ILE A 214 -5.63 -17.44 -19.22
CA ILE A 214 -4.37 -17.76 -18.55
C ILE A 214 -3.58 -16.47 -18.32
N THR A 215 -3.48 -15.59 -19.32
CA THR A 215 -2.74 -14.32 -19.24
C THR A 215 -3.39 -13.35 -18.23
N GLU A 216 -4.72 -13.20 -18.24
CA GLU A 216 -5.48 -12.38 -17.28
C GLU A 216 -5.27 -12.86 -15.84
N LEU A 217 -5.46 -14.15 -15.57
CA LEU A 217 -5.29 -14.74 -14.24
C LEU A 217 -3.83 -14.63 -13.77
N THR A 218 -2.86 -14.92 -14.65
CA THR A 218 -1.42 -14.81 -14.35
C THR A 218 -1.03 -13.36 -14.06
N ALA A 219 -1.55 -12.39 -14.81
CA ALA A 219 -1.30 -10.97 -14.57
C ALA A 219 -1.89 -10.53 -13.22
N LYS A 220 -3.14 -10.91 -12.91
CA LYS A 220 -3.80 -10.61 -11.63
C LYS A 220 -3.03 -11.17 -10.43
N GLN A 221 -2.52 -12.41 -10.53
CA GLN A 221 -1.72 -13.02 -9.46
C GLN A 221 -0.30 -12.44 -9.36
N ASN A 222 0.31 -12.04 -10.48
CA ASN A 222 1.59 -11.33 -10.44
C ASN A 222 1.44 -9.92 -9.84
N MET A 223 0.32 -9.24 -10.09
CA MET A 223 0.00 -7.94 -9.48
C MET A 223 -0.25 -8.08 -7.98
N SER A 224 -1.06 -9.04 -7.53
CA SER A 224 -1.29 -9.27 -6.08
C SER A 224 0.01 -9.65 -5.37
N ALA A 225 0.81 -10.55 -5.93
CA ALA A 225 2.12 -10.92 -5.39
C ALA A 225 3.13 -9.75 -5.37
N ASN A 226 3.05 -8.81 -6.31
CA ASN A 226 3.85 -7.59 -6.28
C ASN A 226 3.38 -6.63 -5.18
N LEU A 227 2.06 -6.39 -5.09
CA LEU A 227 1.47 -5.52 -4.07
C LEU A 227 1.79 -6.02 -2.66
N ILE A 228 1.63 -7.32 -2.38
CA ILE A 228 1.97 -7.94 -1.10
C ILE A 228 3.46 -7.73 -0.77
N ARG A 229 4.38 -7.98 -1.71
CA ARG A 229 5.82 -7.74 -1.51
C ARG A 229 6.15 -6.26 -1.28
N ARG A 230 5.48 -5.34 -1.96
CA ARG A 230 5.66 -3.88 -1.76
C ARG A 230 5.06 -3.41 -0.44
N GLU A 231 4.02 -4.06 0.07
CA GLU A 231 3.43 -3.79 1.37
C GLU A 231 4.31 -4.35 2.50
N GLU A 232 4.84 -5.56 2.35
CA GLU A 232 5.88 -6.16 3.20
C GLU A 232 7.11 -5.25 3.29
N GLU A 233 7.67 -4.81 2.15
CA GLU A 233 8.78 -3.83 2.09
C GLU A 233 8.45 -2.53 2.85
N LYS A 234 7.23 -1.98 2.68
CA LYS A 234 6.79 -0.75 3.38
C LYS A 234 6.68 -0.97 4.89
N VAL A 235 6.07 -2.07 5.33
CA VAL A 235 5.89 -2.39 6.75
C VAL A 235 7.24 -2.62 7.42
N ILE A 236 8.12 -3.42 6.81
CA ILE A 236 9.50 -3.61 7.28
C ILE A 236 10.25 -2.27 7.31
N LYS A 237 10.13 -1.44 6.27
CA LYS A 237 10.82 -0.13 6.24
C LYS A 237 10.29 0.82 7.31
N LYS A 238 8.98 0.84 7.56
CA LYS A 238 8.35 1.63 8.64
C LYS A 238 8.84 1.18 10.02
N GLN A 239 8.78 -0.12 10.32
CA GLN A 239 9.27 -0.68 11.59
C GLN A 239 10.76 -0.37 11.82
N ASN A 240 11.59 -0.41 10.76
CA ASN A 240 13.00 -0.04 10.85
C ASN A 240 13.22 1.47 11.12
N VAL A 241 12.33 2.35 10.66
CA VAL A 241 12.38 3.79 10.99
C VAL A 241 11.95 4.01 12.44
N GLU A 242 10.79 3.48 12.84
CA GLU A 242 10.27 3.58 14.22
C GLU A 242 11.28 3.03 15.25
N ALA A 243 11.90 1.87 14.96
CA ALA A 243 12.95 1.31 15.79
C ALA A 243 14.21 2.18 15.83
N ARG A 244 14.62 2.81 14.72
CA ARG A 244 15.81 3.68 14.71
C ARG A 244 15.55 5.01 15.42
N GLU A 245 14.35 5.57 15.33
CA GLU A 245 13.93 6.76 16.08
C GLU A 245 13.91 6.47 17.59
N ALA A 246 13.35 5.34 18.01
CA ALA A 246 13.37 4.90 19.41
C ALA A 246 14.81 4.69 19.94
N ILE A 247 15.69 4.09 19.14
CA ILE A 247 17.11 3.94 19.49
C ILE A 247 17.80 5.31 19.62
N LEU A 248 17.56 6.24 18.70
CA LEU A 248 18.16 7.58 18.76
C LEU A 248 17.67 8.40 19.96
N GLU A 249 16.41 8.24 20.37
CA GLU A 249 15.92 8.85 21.61
C GLU A 249 16.54 8.22 22.86
N LEU A 250 16.73 6.90 22.90
CA LEU A 250 17.44 6.23 23.99
C LEU A 250 18.93 6.62 24.04
N GLU A 251 19.60 6.73 22.88
CA GLU A 251 20.98 7.27 22.76
C GLU A 251 21.06 8.69 23.32
N ARG A 252 20.08 9.56 23.00
CA ARG A 252 19.97 10.93 23.58
C ARG A 252 19.78 10.91 25.09
N GLN A 253 18.86 10.09 25.60
CA GLN A 253 18.59 9.99 27.05
C GLN A 253 19.81 9.46 27.81
N LEU A 254 20.56 8.51 27.23
CA LEU A 254 21.80 7.99 27.80
C LEU A 254 22.87 9.08 27.87
N ALA A 255 23.14 9.81 26.79
CA ALA A 255 24.12 10.90 26.78
C ALA A 255 23.74 12.03 27.76
N GLU A 256 22.45 12.38 27.87
CA GLU A 256 21.96 13.31 28.89
C GLU A 256 22.19 12.83 30.33
N LYS A 257 22.11 11.52 30.58
CA LYS A 257 22.33 10.93 31.90
C LYS A 257 23.82 10.86 32.24
N GLU A 258 24.68 10.50 31.28
CA GLU A 258 26.12 10.48 31.45
C GLU A 258 26.68 11.88 31.77
N GLU A 259 26.31 12.92 31.02
CA GLU A 259 26.77 14.29 31.31
C GLU A 259 26.16 14.86 32.62
N LYS A 260 24.96 14.43 33.03
CA LYS A 260 24.42 14.75 34.38
C LYS A 260 25.24 14.07 35.48
N GLN A 261 25.49 12.77 35.37
CA GLN A 261 26.29 12.00 36.32
C GLN A 261 27.74 12.54 36.43
N LYS A 262 28.36 12.89 35.30
CA LYS A 262 29.68 13.50 35.24
C LYS A 262 29.72 14.86 35.94
N ARG A 263 28.73 15.72 35.71
CA ARG A 263 28.57 16.99 36.45
C ARG A 263 28.33 16.78 37.94
N GLU A 264 27.60 15.75 38.35
CA GLU A 264 27.42 15.42 39.77
C GLU A 264 28.74 14.95 40.40
N ILE A 265 29.47 14.05 39.74
CA ILE A 265 30.79 13.57 40.16
C ILE A 265 31.79 14.73 40.31
N ASP A 266 31.85 15.65 39.35
CA ASP A 266 32.80 16.76 39.40
C ASP A 266 32.41 17.83 40.44
N ASN A 267 31.11 18.05 40.69
CA ASN A 267 30.65 18.85 41.83
C ASN A 267 31.01 18.20 43.18
N ILE A 268 30.90 16.88 43.31
CA ILE A 268 31.30 16.15 44.53
C ILE A 268 32.80 16.28 44.73
N LYS A 269 33.63 16.02 43.70
CA LYS A 269 35.10 16.18 43.79
C LYS A 269 35.48 17.60 44.24
N ALA A 270 34.92 18.63 43.60
CA ALA A 270 35.23 20.02 43.93
C ALA A 270 34.84 20.39 45.38
N ARG A 271 33.76 19.80 45.90
CA ARG A 271 33.33 19.98 47.29
C ARG A 271 34.25 19.28 48.29
N GLU A 272 34.61 18.02 48.03
CA GLU A 272 35.54 17.27 48.87
C GLU A 272 36.94 17.90 48.87
N GLU A 273 37.45 18.32 47.71
CA GLU A 273 38.75 18.99 47.58
C GLU A 273 38.79 20.35 48.31
N ALA A 274 37.67 21.08 48.34
CA ALA A 274 37.54 22.31 49.12
C ALA A 274 37.57 22.05 50.65
N GLU A 275 36.86 21.04 51.15
CA GLU A 275 36.93 20.68 52.58
C GLU A 275 38.29 20.08 52.97
N ILE A 276 38.90 19.25 52.13
CA ILE A 276 40.29 18.77 52.32
C ILE A 276 41.26 19.95 52.43
N THR A 277 41.13 20.95 51.55
CA THR A 277 41.97 22.16 51.56
C THR A 277 41.75 22.99 52.84
N LYS A 278 40.50 23.17 53.26
CA LYS A 278 40.13 23.87 54.49
C LYS A 278 40.70 23.20 55.73
N VAL A 279 40.49 21.90 55.90
CA VAL A 279 41.05 21.11 57.03
C VAL A 279 42.58 21.16 57.04
N ARG A 280 43.22 21.13 55.86
CA ARG A 280 44.68 21.20 55.73
C ARG A 280 45.25 22.54 56.20
N GLU A 281 44.61 23.65 55.89
CA GLU A 281 45.03 24.98 56.38
C GLU A 281 44.65 25.21 57.85
N GLU A 282 43.56 24.62 58.35
CA GLU A 282 43.23 24.62 59.79
C GLU A 282 44.29 23.88 60.63
N GLU A 283 44.73 22.68 60.21
CA GLU A 283 45.82 21.95 60.88
C GLU A 283 47.18 22.66 60.76
N ARG A 284 47.45 23.29 59.61
CA ARG A 284 48.63 24.13 59.42
C ARG A 284 48.64 25.32 60.38
N LEU A 285 47.50 25.98 60.57
CA LEU A 285 47.35 27.10 61.50
C LEU A 285 47.61 26.64 62.94
N LYS A 286 47.01 25.53 63.39
CA LYS A 286 47.29 24.92 64.71
C LYS A 286 48.79 24.66 64.91
N SER A 287 49.43 24.04 63.91
CA SER A 287 50.88 23.75 63.93
C SER A 287 51.74 25.02 64.05
N GLN A 288 51.40 26.08 63.31
CA GLN A 288 52.10 27.36 63.41
C GLN A 288 51.84 28.07 64.74
N THR A 289 50.63 28.04 65.30
CA THR A 289 50.34 28.64 66.62
C THR A 289 51.12 27.96 67.75
N VAL A 290 51.20 26.62 67.74
CA VAL A 290 52.04 25.87 68.70
C VAL A 290 53.51 26.25 68.53
N ARG A 291 54.02 26.29 67.28
CA ARG A 291 55.41 26.69 67.02
C ARG A 291 55.72 28.10 67.55
N ILE A 292 54.91 29.11 67.18
CA ILE A 292 55.13 30.51 67.58
C ILE A 292 55.15 30.64 69.11
N SER A 293 54.15 30.07 69.80
CA SER A 293 54.11 30.13 71.27
C SER A 293 55.28 29.40 71.95
N THR A 294 55.85 28.35 71.36
CA THR A 294 57.11 27.76 71.84
C THR A 294 58.34 28.62 71.54
N GLU A 295 58.41 29.28 70.38
CA GLU A 295 59.50 30.21 70.03
C GLU A 295 59.49 31.45 70.95
N GLU A 296 58.32 32.01 71.26
CA GLU A 296 58.15 33.10 72.23
C GLU A 296 58.61 32.69 73.64
N GLN A 297 58.21 31.51 74.12
CA GLN A 297 58.63 31.02 75.45
C GLN A 297 60.14 30.77 75.54
N LEU A 298 60.76 30.25 74.46
CA LEU A 298 62.21 30.08 74.39
C LEU A 298 62.94 31.44 74.38
N ALA A 299 62.49 32.41 73.59
CA ALA A 299 63.07 33.75 73.56
C ALA A 299 63.02 34.43 74.94
N VAL A 300 61.92 34.30 75.67
CA VAL A 300 61.80 34.80 77.05
C VAL A 300 62.75 34.09 78.02
N GLN A 301 63.00 32.79 77.86
CA GLN A 301 64.00 32.06 78.66
C GLN A 301 65.43 32.54 78.33
N GLU A 302 65.76 32.78 77.06
CA GLU A 302 67.08 33.26 76.64
C GLU A 302 67.36 34.69 77.10
N GLU A 303 66.40 35.63 77.00
CA GLU A 303 66.47 36.98 77.58
C GLU A 303 66.81 36.93 79.08
N ASN A 304 66.10 36.08 79.84
CA ASN A 304 66.35 35.94 81.28
C ASN A 304 67.75 35.34 81.58
N LYS A 305 68.22 34.39 80.78
CA LYS A 305 69.56 33.80 80.88
C LYS A 305 70.65 34.84 80.57
N LEU A 306 70.51 35.61 79.49
CA LEU A 306 71.42 36.70 79.13
C LEU A 306 71.49 37.75 80.25
N ARG A 307 70.34 38.11 80.84
CA ARG A 307 70.26 39.04 81.96
C ARG A 307 71.02 38.55 83.21
N GLN A 308 70.99 37.25 83.50
CA GLN A 308 71.79 36.65 84.57
C GLN A 308 73.30 36.69 84.26
N ILE A 309 73.70 36.41 83.03
CA ILE A 309 75.10 36.47 82.59
C ILE A 309 75.65 37.90 82.74
N ILE A 310 74.91 38.92 82.29
CA ILE A 310 75.32 40.33 82.40
C ILE A 310 75.50 40.78 83.86
N ILE A 311 74.71 40.25 84.79
CA ILE A 311 74.87 40.53 86.23
C ILE A 311 76.15 39.87 86.79
N ALA A 312 76.43 38.63 86.41
CA ALA A 312 77.66 37.94 86.80
C ALA A 312 78.92 38.62 86.21
N GLU A 313 78.87 39.00 84.95
CA GLU A 313 79.96 39.69 84.24
C GLU A 313 80.25 41.07 84.85
N LYS A 314 79.22 41.88 85.15
CA LYS A 314 79.41 43.16 85.85
C LYS A 314 80.03 43.00 87.25
N ASN A 315 79.70 41.93 87.96
CA ASN A 315 80.35 41.63 89.24
C ASN A 315 81.83 41.25 89.04
N LYS A 316 82.18 40.47 88.00
CA LYS A 316 83.57 40.14 87.68
C LYS A 316 84.39 41.39 87.31
N ILE A 317 83.88 42.22 86.38
CA ILE A 317 84.54 43.47 85.95
C ILE A 317 84.83 44.39 87.15
N ARG A 318 83.92 44.44 88.13
CA ARG A 318 84.09 45.23 89.36
C ARG A 318 85.18 44.69 90.29
N THR A 319 85.53 43.41 90.20
CA THR A 319 86.66 42.81 90.91
C THR A 319 87.96 43.03 90.12
N ASP A 320 87.97 42.71 88.83
CA ASP A 320 89.13 42.83 87.94
C ASP A 320 89.69 44.28 87.95
N ALA A 321 88.82 45.29 87.95
CA ALA A 321 89.18 46.71 88.00
C ALA A 321 90.03 47.11 89.23
N VAL A 322 89.82 46.44 90.38
CA VAL A 322 90.53 46.73 91.64
C VAL A 322 91.95 46.14 91.62
N GLU A 323 92.19 45.09 90.82
CA GLU A 323 93.54 44.57 90.61
C GLU A 323 94.31 45.37 89.55
N THR A 324 93.65 45.83 88.47
CA THR A 324 94.31 46.65 87.44
C THR A 324 94.87 47.97 87.97
N GLU A 325 94.18 48.64 88.90
CA GLU A 325 94.67 49.90 89.51
C GLU A 325 95.99 49.72 90.29
N ARG A 326 96.28 48.50 90.77
CA ARG A 326 97.57 48.17 91.39
C ARG A 326 98.67 47.99 90.34
N VAL A 327 98.37 47.32 89.22
CA VAL A 327 99.36 46.95 88.19
C VAL A 327 99.78 48.15 87.32
N GLU A 328 98.90 49.12 87.08
CA GLU A 328 99.26 50.31 86.27
C GLU A 328 100.28 51.22 86.97
N LYS A 329 100.29 51.28 88.31
CA LYS A 329 101.31 52.02 89.07
C LYS A 329 102.72 51.51 88.86
N ASP A 330 102.90 50.19 88.81
CA ASP A 330 104.22 49.58 88.66
C ASP A 330 104.75 49.73 87.22
N ARG A 331 103.87 49.63 86.21
CA ARG A 331 104.24 49.78 84.80
C ARG A 331 104.69 51.19 84.39
N ALA A 332 104.17 52.23 85.04
CA ALA A 332 104.50 53.61 84.72
C ALA A 332 106.00 53.95 84.90
N LEU A 333 106.73 53.17 85.71
CA LEU A 333 108.16 53.38 85.99
C LEU A 333 109.11 52.80 84.93
N GLU A 334 108.69 51.80 84.13
CA GLU A 334 109.56 51.18 83.12
C GLU A 334 109.52 51.91 81.76
N GLN A 335 108.43 52.63 81.47
CA GLN A 335 108.16 53.09 80.10
C GLN A 335 109.00 54.33 79.70
N THR A 336 109.37 55.18 80.66
CA THR A 336 110.19 56.39 80.44
C THR A 336 111.60 56.11 79.94
N GLU A 337 112.14 54.92 80.18
CA GLU A 337 113.51 54.56 79.81
C GLU A 337 113.67 54.27 78.31
N ARG A 338 112.57 53.94 77.60
CA ARG A 338 112.61 53.42 76.22
C ARG A 338 112.52 54.47 75.11
N GLU A 339 111.87 55.60 75.34
CA GLU A 339 111.51 56.53 74.25
C GLU A 339 112.72 57.27 73.64
N ARG A 340 113.83 57.38 74.37
CA ARG A 340 115.04 58.13 73.95
C ARG A 340 115.78 57.57 72.73
N ILE A 341 115.50 56.33 72.29
CA ILE A 341 116.35 55.60 71.32
C ILE A 341 115.86 55.73 69.87
N VAL A 342 114.57 55.98 69.63
CA VAL A 342 113.95 55.77 68.31
C VAL A 342 114.05 56.98 67.36
N THR A 343 114.21 58.19 67.89
CA THR A 343 114.05 59.46 67.14
C THR A 343 115.12 59.77 66.08
N LEU A 344 116.22 59.01 66.02
CA LEU A 344 117.35 59.28 65.13
C LEU A 344 117.25 58.65 63.73
N ALA A 345 116.32 57.72 63.49
CA ALA A 345 116.36 56.84 62.31
C ALA A 345 115.56 57.32 61.08
N GLN A 346 114.87 58.47 61.15
CA GLN A 346 113.72 58.74 60.29
C GLN A 346 113.93 59.79 59.17
N ILE A 347 115.13 60.37 59.04
CA ILE A 347 115.36 61.58 58.22
C ILE A 347 115.86 61.31 56.78
N ASP A 348 116.54 60.18 56.51
CA ASP A 348 117.27 59.99 55.24
C ASP A 348 116.42 59.61 54.01
N LYS A 349 115.12 59.28 54.16
CA LYS A 349 114.39 58.50 53.15
C LYS A 349 113.58 59.29 52.11
N GLU A 350 113.44 60.60 52.27
CA GLU A 350 112.33 61.36 51.68
C GLU A 350 112.69 62.26 50.47
N ARG A 351 113.88 62.08 49.86
CA ARG A 351 114.48 63.09 48.96
C ARG A 351 114.73 62.66 47.50
N SER A 352 113.95 61.74 46.91
CA SER A 352 114.32 61.12 45.62
C SER A 352 113.24 60.88 44.54
N ILE A 353 111.94 61.12 44.78
CA ILE A 353 110.88 60.79 43.79
C ILE A 353 109.83 61.91 43.67
N GLU A 354 110.18 63.03 43.03
CA GLU A 354 109.20 64.07 42.63
C GLU A 354 109.62 64.84 41.36
N THR A 355 109.99 64.15 40.27
CA THR A 355 110.38 64.84 39.02
C THR A 355 110.13 64.08 37.71
N GLU A 356 108.94 63.53 37.48
CA GLU A 356 108.48 63.29 36.10
C GLU A 356 106.94 63.23 35.92
N LYS A 357 106.48 63.66 34.74
CA LYS A 357 105.15 63.38 34.14
C LYS A 357 103.89 63.97 34.80
N LYS A 358 103.81 65.31 34.83
CA LYS A 358 102.53 66.07 34.65
C LYS A 358 102.62 66.97 33.40
N SER A 359 102.33 66.40 32.23
CA SER A 359 102.30 67.05 30.89
C SER A 359 101.89 65.97 29.84
N ILE A 360 101.16 66.15 28.74
CA ILE A 360 100.25 67.15 28.10
C ILE A 360 99.41 66.32 27.06
N GLN A 361 98.24 66.62 26.48
CA GLN A 361 97.53 67.81 25.93
C GLN A 361 95.98 67.55 26.06
N ASN A 362 94.97 68.41 25.84
CA ASN A 362 94.76 69.67 25.08
C ASN A 362 94.63 69.47 23.54
N VAL A 363 93.88 70.26 22.72
CA VAL A 363 93.03 71.46 22.97
C VAL A 363 92.02 71.73 21.81
N ILE A 364 90.81 72.25 22.11
CA ILE A 364 89.85 73.14 21.35
C ILE A 364 89.44 72.78 19.88
N LYS A 365 88.20 72.89 19.35
CA LYS A 365 86.83 73.32 19.78
C LYS A 365 86.34 74.78 19.56
N GLU A 366 86.06 75.20 18.32
CA GLU A 366 85.22 76.39 17.96
C GLU A 366 84.68 76.29 16.51
N ARG A 367 83.79 77.16 16.00
CA ARG A 367 82.38 77.48 16.34
C ARG A 367 81.77 78.37 15.23
N VAL A 368 80.64 77.95 14.64
CA VAL A 368 79.51 78.73 14.06
C VAL A 368 79.74 80.21 13.65
N GLN A 369 79.49 80.58 12.36
CA GLN A 369 78.28 81.35 11.95
C GLN A 369 78.05 81.36 10.41
N LEU A 370 77.32 82.34 9.85
CA LEU A 370 76.38 82.18 8.72
C LEU A 370 76.53 83.20 7.56
N GLU A 371 76.45 82.66 6.33
CA GLU A 371 75.75 83.19 5.14
C GLU A 371 76.28 84.38 4.29
N LYS A 372 75.76 84.38 3.03
CA LYS A 372 75.88 85.34 1.91
C LYS A 372 77.21 85.36 1.15
N GLY A 373 77.20 85.39 -0.19
CA GLY A 373 76.07 85.27 -1.13
C GLY A 373 76.48 85.57 -2.58
N VAL A 374 75.63 85.21 -3.55
CA VAL A 374 75.71 85.47 -5.03
C VAL A 374 77.09 85.29 -5.68
N VAL A 375 77.34 84.19 -6.39
CA VAL A 375 76.85 83.93 -7.76
C VAL A 375 77.23 85.04 -8.75
N GLU A 376 78.28 84.76 -9.52
CA GLU A 376 78.32 85.08 -10.94
C GLU A 376 79.03 83.94 -11.69
N GLU A 377 79.05 84.05 -13.01
CA GLU A 377 79.37 83.05 -14.04
C GLU A 377 80.75 82.30 -13.89
N GLN A 378 80.98 81.11 -14.45
CA GLN A 378 80.23 80.35 -15.46
C GLN A 378 80.50 78.82 -15.42
N GLN A 379 79.64 78.11 -16.16
CA GLN A 379 79.66 76.69 -16.55
C GLN A 379 81.02 75.99 -16.68
N ASN A 380 81.16 74.76 -16.12
CA ASN A 380 81.50 73.58 -16.93
C ASN A 380 81.30 72.17 -16.28
N VAL A 381 80.26 71.98 -15.45
CA VAL A 381 79.87 70.62 -14.98
C VAL A 381 78.34 70.49 -14.91
N ARG A 382 77.65 70.27 -16.05
CA ARG A 382 76.19 69.99 -16.03
C ARG A 382 75.61 69.07 -17.12
N ASP A 383 76.41 68.60 -18.08
CA ASP A 383 75.89 67.86 -19.25
C ASP A 383 75.92 66.31 -19.12
N VAL A 384 76.19 65.76 -17.92
CA VAL A 384 76.38 64.30 -17.74
C VAL A 384 75.29 63.63 -16.89
N GLU A 385 74.68 64.33 -15.93
CA GLU A 385 73.75 63.69 -14.97
C GLU A 385 72.30 63.60 -15.48
N VAL A 386 71.87 64.54 -16.34
CA VAL A 386 70.47 64.63 -16.82
C VAL A 386 70.05 63.40 -17.63
N TYR A 387 70.94 62.85 -18.47
CA TYR A 387 70.60 61.71 -19.33
C TYR A 387 70.24 60.43 -18.55
N ARG A 388 70.94 60.14 -17.44
CA ARG A 388 70.74 58.92 -16.66
C ARG A 388 69.47 58.92 -15.81
N GLU A 389 68.98 60.09 -15.40
CA GLU A 389 67.67 60.21 -14.77
C GLU A 389 66.54 59.98 -15.79
N VAL A 390 66.61 60.61 -16.96
CA VAL A 390 65.56 60.55 -17.98
C VAL A 390 65.37 59.13 -18.50
N GLU A 391 66.46 58.40 -18.74
CA GLU A 391 66.38 57.03 -19.27
C GLU A 391 65.77 56.04 -18.26
N ARG A 392 66.11 56.16 -16.97
CA ARG A 392 65.47 55.39 -15.89
C ARG A 392 63.99 55.76 -15.71
N LYS A 393 63.64 57.05 -15.72
CA LYS A 393 62.23 57.50 -15.64
C LYS A 393 61.41 57.00 -16.83
N LYS A 394 62.02 56.91 -18.02
CA LYS A 394 61.39 56.37 -19.24
C LYS A 394 61.16 54.85 -19.17
N GLN A 395 62.15 54.06 -18.71
CA GLN A 395 61.96 52.63 -18.49
C GLN A 395 60.93 52.33 -17.40
N ALA A 396 60.99 53.03 -16.26
CA ALA A 396 60.00 52.88 -15.18
C ALA A 396 58.58 53.22 -15.66
N GLY A 397 58.42 54.29 -16.45
CA GLY A 397 57.13 54.65 -17.05
C GLY A 397 56.59 53.60 -18.03
N VAL A 398 57.44 52.98 -18.85
CA VAL A 398 57.03 51.89 -19.76
C VAL A 398 56.62 50.63 -18.99
N ILE A 399 57.34 50.27 -17.92
CA ILE A 399 57.02 49.09 -17.09
C ILE A 399 55.72 49.32 -16.30
N ALA A 400 55.53 50.52 -15.73
CA ALA A 400 54.27 50.87 -15.06
C ALA A 400 53.09 50.86 -16.04
N ALA A 401 53.26 51.41 -17.24
CA ALA A 401 52.23 51.39 -18.28
C ALA A 401 51.92 49.99 -18.81
N SER A 402 52.90 49.08 -18.89
CA SER A 402 52.64 47.68 -19.25
C SER A 402 51.93 46.93 -18.13
N GLN A 403 52.29 47.16 -16.85
CA GLN A 403 51.59 46.57 -15.71
C GLN A 403 50.14 47.07 -15.61
N GLU A 404 49.88 48.38 -15.75
CA GLU A 404 48.52 48.93 -15.74
C GLU A 404 47.69 48.43 -16.94
N ALA A 405 48.33 48.18 -18.09
CA ALA A 405 47.68 47.55 -19.24
C ALA A 405 47.37 46.06 -18.99
N GLU A 406 48.31 45.29 -18.45
CA GLU A 406 48.10 43.87 -18.11
C GLU A 406 47.06 43.69 -17.00
N GLU A 407 47.06 44.51 -15.95
CA GLU A 407 46.01 44.49 -14.92
C GLU A 407 44.63 44.79 -15.50
N ARG A 408 44.52 45.79 -16.39
CA ARG A 408 43.24 46.10 -17.08
C ARG A 408 42.82 44.98 -18.03
N LEU A 409 43.75 44.32 -18.71
CA LEU A 409 43.47 43.22 -19.62
C LEU A 409 43.04 41.97 -18.83
N ILE A 410 43.71 41.65 -17.72
CA ILE A 410 43.33 40.56 -16.80
C ILE A 410 41.98 40.86 -16.13
N ALA A 411 41.72 42.11 -15.71
CA ALA A 411 40.45 42.50 -15.11
C ALA A 411 39.28 42.42 -16.11
N THR A 412 39.48 42.87 -17.35
CA THR A 412 38.44 42.78 -18.41
C THR A 412 38.23 41.35 -18.90
N VAL A 413 39.27 40.53 -19.02
CA VAL A 413 39.13 39.09 -19.33
C VAL A 413 38.40 38.37 -18.20
N LYS A 414 38.79 38.56 -16.93
CA LYS A 414 38.09 37.93 -15.79
C LYS A 414 36.65 38.41 -15.64
N ALA A 415 36.34 39.67 -15.97
CA ALA A 415 34.96 40.15 -16.02
C ALA A 415 34.16 39.52 -17.18
N ALA A 416 34.80 39.29 -18.34
CA ALA A 416 34.18 38.59 -19.47
C ALA A 416 33.97 37.08 -19.20
N GLU A 417 34.88 36.43 -18.48
CA GLU A 417 34.72 35.03 -18.04
C GLU A 417 33.66 34.91 -16.94
N ALA A 418 33.69 35.78 -15.92
CA ALA A 418 32.69 35.78 -14.85
C ALA A 418 31.27 36.06 -15.38
N SER A 419 31.12 36.97 -16.35
CA SER A 419 29.81 37.23 -16.97
C SER A 419 29.34 36.10 -17.89
N LYS A 420 30.25 35.38 -18.59
CA LYS A 420 29.91 34.14 -19.29
C LYS A 420 29.44 33.04 -18.34
N ILE A 421 30.20 32.76 -17.29
CA ILE A 421 29.88 31.71 -16.30
C ILE A 421 28.56 32.03 -15.59
N ALA A 422 28.31 33.31 -15.24
CA ALA A 422 27.04 33.74 -14.69
C ALA A 422 25.87 33.52 -15.67
N ALA A 423 26.04 33.87 -16.96
CA ALA A 423 25.00 33.66 -17.97
C ALA A 423 24.75 32.16 -18.27
N GLU A 424 25.78 31.32 -18.22
CA GLU A 424 25.64 29.86 -18.36
C GLU A 424 24.91 29.26 -17.15
N GLN A 425 25.27 29.64 -15.91
CA GLN A 425 24.56 29.21 -14.70
C GLN A 425 23.11 29.73 -14.64
N GLU A 426 22.83 30.94 -15.12
CA GLU A 426 21.46 31.48 -15.18
C GLU A 426 20.62 30.74 -16.25
N LYS A 427 21.23 30.35 -17.36
CA LYS A 427 20.60 29.51 -18.39
C LYS A 427 20.34 28.09 -17.87
N GLU A 428 21.30 27.49 -17.19
CA GLU A 428 21.20 26.15 -16.60
C GLU A 428 20.12 26.11 -15.51
N LYS A 429 20.07 27.11 -14.61
CA LYS A 429 18.95 27.29 -13.66
C LYS A 429 17.60 27.37 -14.37
N LYS A 430 17.46 28.16 -15.42
CA LYS A 430 16.19 28.29 -16.16
C LYS A 430 15.74 26.98 -16.84
N VAL A 431 16.68 26.10 -17.22
CA VAL A 431 16.35 24.74 -17.70
C VAL A 431 15.89 23.88 -16.52
N ILE A 432 16.64 23.86 -15.41
CA ILE A 432 16.29 23.09 -14.20
C ILE A 432 14.93 23.51 -13.63
N ASP A 433 14.64 24.81 -13.56
CA ASP A 433 13.36 25.34 -13.09
C ASP A 433 12.21 24.98 -14.04
N ALA A 434 12.45 24.95 -15.36
CA ALA A 434 11.45 24.55 -16.36
C ALA A 434 11.15 23.04 -16.29
N ASP A 435 12.18 22.19 -16.18
CA ASP A 435 12.02 20.74 -16.02
C ASP A 435 11.38 20.39 -14.67
N ALA A 436 11.70 21.13 -13.60
CA ALA A 436 11.04 20.99 -12.30
C ALA A 436 9.56 21.36 -12.38
N GLN A 437 9.19 22.46 -13.04
CA GLN A 437 7.79 22.85 -13.27
C GLN A 437 7.05 21.80 -14.12
N LYS A 438 7.68 21.28 -15.17
CA LYS A 438 7.13 20.22 -16.03
C LYS A 438 6.88 18.93 -15.24
N MET A 439 7.85 18.48 -14.44
CA MET A 439 7.70 17.28 -13.61
C MET A 439 6.66 17.46 -12.50
N VAL A 440 6.49 18.66 -11.95
CA VAL A 440 5.39 18.97 -11.00
C VAL A 440 4.02 18.95 -11.70
N ALA A 441 3.92 19.47 -12.93
CA ALA A 441 2.69 19.41 -13.72
C ALA A 441 2.32 17.97 -14.11
N GLU A 442 3.29 17.17 -14.57
CA GLU A 442 3.10 15.76 -14.91
C GLU A 442 2.69 14.93 -13.68
N ARG A 443 3.30 15.15 -12.52
CA ARG A 443 2.88 14.50 -11.26
C ARG A 443 1.47 14.88 -10.84
N LYS A 444 1.07 16.16 -10.94
CA LYS A 444 -0.31 16.58 -10.63
C LYS A 444 -1.33 15.98 -11.59
N ALA A 445 -0.99 15.85 -12.88
CA ALA A 445 -1.84 15.17 -13.85
C ALA A 445 -1.99 13.66 -13.54
N GLN A 446 -0.90 12.99 -13.13
CA GLN A 446 -0.93 11.60 -12.67
C GLN A 446 -1.71 11.44 -11.36
N GLU A 447 -1.54 12.35 -10.40
CA GLU A 447 -2.26 12.35 -9.12
C GLU A 447 -3.77 12.48 -9.33
N VAL A 448 -4.21 13.40 -10.19
CA VAL A 448 -5.64 13.54 -10.58
C VAL A 448 -6.16 12.31 -11.32
N LEU A 449 -5.36 11.68 -12.20
CA LEU A 449 -5.75 10.44 -12.88
C LEU A 449 -5.89 9.26 -11.90
N ILE A 450 -4.92 9.09 -11.00
CA ILE A 450 -4.93 8.03 -9.97
C ILE A 450 -6.10 8.22 -9.01
N ASP A 451 -6.37 9.45 -8.57
CA ASP A 451 -7.47 9.76 -7.66
C ASP A 451 -8.85 9.60 -8.34
N ALA A 452 -8.97 9.92 -9.63
CA ALA A 452 -10.17 9.64 -10.42
C ALA A 452 -10.38 8.13 -10.67
N GLU A 453 -9.32 7.38 -10.96
CA GLU A 453 -9.38 5.93 -11.21
C GLU A 453 -9.63 5.15 -9.91
N ALA A 454 -9.04 5.57 -8.79
CA ALA A 454 -9.33 5.04 -7.47
C ALA A 454 -10.79 5.29 -7.05
N LYS A 455 -11.35 6.48 -7.34
CA LYS A 455 -12.78 6.78 -7.09
C LYS A 455 -13.71 5.93 -7.96
N LYS A 456 -13.33 5.69 -9.22
CA LYS A 456 -14.06 4.80 -10.14
C LYS A 456 -14.03 3.35 -9.66
N GLU A 457 -12.88 2.84 -9.20
CA GLU A 457 -12.73 1.46 -8.72
C GLU A 457 -13.38 1.26 -7.32
N ALA A 458 -13.34 2.27 -6.46
CA ALA A 458 -14.09 2.29 -5.21
C ALA A 458 -15.60 2.25 -5.47
N ALA A 459 -16.10 3.11 -6.37
CA ALA A 459 -17.52 3.13 -6.74
C ALA A 459 -17.99 1.81 -7.38
N SER A 460 -17.16 1.13 -8.19
CA SER A 460 -17.52 -0.19 -8.72
C SER A 460 -17.56 -1.26 -7.64
N LYS A 461 -16.58 -1.27 -6.70
CA LYS A 461 -16.57 -2.23 -5.58
C LYS A 461 -17.71 -1.99 -4.59
N GLU A 462 -18.10 -0.74 -4.34
CA GLU A 462 -19.30 -0.42 -3.58
C GLU A 462 -20.57 -0.86 -4.30
N ALA A 463 -20.66 -0.70 -5.63
CA ALA A 463 -21.81 -1.17 -6.40
C ALA A 463 -21.93 -2.71 -6.38
N GLU A 464 -20.81 -3.42 -6.52
CA GLU A 464 -20.74 -4.87 -6.38
C GLU A 464 -21.11 -5.33 -4.96
N ALA A 465 -20.57 -4.68 -3.92
CA ALA A 465 -20.90 -4.98 -2.53
C ALA A 465 -22.39 -4.75 -2.22
N ARG A 466 -22.97 -3.62 -2.66
CA ARG A 466 -24.41 -3.34 -2.52
C ARG A 466 -25.26 -4.34 -3.29
N LYS A 467 -24.83 -4.80 -4.48
CA LYS A 467 -25.53 -5.86 -5.22
C LYS A 467 -25.49 -7.20 -4.48
N ILE A 468 -24.35 -7.57 -3.91
CA ILE A 468 -24.20 -8.81 -3.11
C ILE A 468 -25.07 -8.73 -1.84
N ILE A 469 -25.12 -7.59 -1.16
CA ILE A 469 -25.98 -7.37 0.00
C ILE A 469 -27.46 -7.45 -0.39
N ALA A 470 -27.88 -6.81 -1.50
CA ALA A 470 -29.26 -6.90 -1.98
C ALA A 470 -29.66 -8.31 -2.41
N GLU A 471 -28.76 -9.06 -3.08
CA GLU A 471 -28.98 -10.47 -3.41
C GLU A 471 -28.97 -11.40 -2.19
N ALA A 472 -28.32 -11.00 -1.09
CA ALA A 472 -28.37 -11.73 0.19
C ALA A 472 -29.69 -11.43 0.92
N GLN A 473 -30.06 -10.16 1.07
CA GLN A 473 -31.32 -9.75 1.70
C GLN A 473 -32.54 -10.32 0.96
N ALA A 474 -32.55 -10.30 -0.37
CA ALA A 474 -33.63 -10.91 -1.15
C ALA A 474 -33.72 -12.45 -0.97
N LYS A 475 -32.62 -13.13 -0.59
CA LYS A 475 -32.62 -14.56 -0.23
C LYS A 475 -33.06 -14.78 1.22
N GLU A 476 -32.70 -13.88 2.14
CA GLU A 476 -33.18 -13.92 3.53
C GLU A 476 -34.69 -13.65 3.58
N GLU A 477 -35.21 -12.62 2.91
CA GLU A 477 -36.65 -12.33 2.83
C GLU A 477 -37.44 -13.47 2.17
N ALA A 478 -36.90 -14.10 1.12
CA ALA A 478 -37.51 -15.28 0.50
C ALA A 478 -37.53 -16.51 1.46
N ALA A 479 -36.49 -16.69 2.28
CA ALA A 479 -36.44 -17.74 3.29
C ALA A 479 -37.39 -17.46 4.48
N ILE A 480 -37.51 -16.20 4.90
CA ILE A 480 -38.43 -15.75 5.94
C ILE A 480 -39.88 -15.95 5.48
N GLY A 481 -40.24 -15.54 4.26
CA GLY A 481 -41.60 -15.73 3.71
C GLY A 481 -42.03 -17.19 3.60
N LEU A 482 -41.11 -18.11 3.34
CA LEU A 482 -41.36 -19.55 3.43
C LEU A 482 -41.52 -20.03 4.88
N SER A 483 -40.68 -19.54 5.79
CA SER A 483 -40.70 -19.90 7.22
C SER A 483 -41.97 -19.43 7.93
N GLU A 484 -42.44 -18.22 7.64
CA GLU A 484 -43.68 -17.68 8.23
C GLU A 484 -44.92 -18.46 7.78
N ALA A 485 -44.95 -18.96 6.54
CA ALA A 485 -46.03 -19.81 6.05
C ALA A 485 -46.12 -21.16 6.80
N GLU A 486 -44.97 -21.83 7.03
CA GLU A 486 -44.95 -23.08 7.81
C GLU A 486 -45.31 -22.83 9.29
N VAL A 487 -44.79 -21.74 9.89
CA VAL A 487 -45.10 -21.38 11.29
C VAL A 487 -46.58 -21.00 11.48
N MET A 488 -47.23 -20.40 10.48
CA MET A 488 -48.66 -20.08 10.54
C MET A 488 -49.53 -21.35 10.54
N ILE A 489 -49.16 -22.37 9.76
CA ILE A 489 -49.83 -23.68 9.75
C ILE A 489 -49.61 -24.41 11.09
N ALA A 490 -48.35 -24.48 11.56
CA ALA A 490 -48.02 -25.16 12.81
C ALA A 490 -48.67 -24.52 14.07
N LYS A 491 -48.92 -23.20 14.06
CA LYS A 491 -49.66 -22.53 15.13
C LYS A 491 -51.15 -22.89 15.15
N ALA A 492 -51.78 -23.04 13.98
CA ALA A 492 -53.19 -23.41 13.89
C ALA A 492 -53.46 -24.81 14.48
N GLU A 493 -52.60 -25.79 14.19
CA GLU A 493 -52.70 -27.14 14.79
C GLU A 493 -52.42 -27.15 16.30
N ALA A 494 -51.58 -26.24 16.80
CA ALA A 494 -51.23 -26.16 18.22
C ALA A 494 -52.39 -25.61 19.09
N GLU A 495 -53.16 -24.64 18.60
CA GLU A 495 -54.29 -24.06 19.35
C GLU A 495 -55.47 -25.03 19.50
N GLU A 496 -55.74 -25.87 18.50
CA GLU A 496 -56.82 -26.87 18.57
C GLU A 496 -56.57 -27.94 19.66
N ILE A 497 -55.30 -28.28 19.92
CA ILE A 497 -54.92 -29.32 20.89
C ILE A 497 -54.99 -28.84 22.35
N GLN A 498 -54.69 -27.57 22.63
CA GLN A 498 -54.61 -27.07 24.02
C GLN A 498 -55.97 -26.72 24.66
N GLY A 499 -57.02 -26.48 23.85
CA GLY A 499 -58.33 -26.03 24.34
C GLY A 499 -59.09 -26.99 25.27
N THR A 500 -58.65 -28.24 25.44
CA THR A 500 -59.46 -29.30 26.07
C THR A 500 -59.05 -29.72 27.49
N LYS A 501 -57.95 -29.20 28.07
CA LYS A 501 -57.38 -29.77 29.32
C LYS A 501 -57.02 -28.82 30.47
N MET A 502 -57.18 -27.50 30.33
CA MET A 502 -56.77 -26.54 31.39
C MET A 502 -57.92 -25.96 32.25
N ALA A 503 -59.17 -26.37 32.03
CA ALA A 503 -60.33 -25.79 32.72
C ALA A 503 -60.46 -26.09 34.23
N ALA A 504 -59.77 -27.10 34.77
CA ALA A 504 -60.04 -27.65 36.11
C ALA A 504 -58.96 -27.37 37.19
N VAL A 505 -57.91 -26.60 36.88
CA VAL A 505 -56.76 -26.36 37.79
C VAL A 505 -56.58 -24.87 38.13
N ILE A 506 -57.34 -23.98 37.49
CA ILE A 506 -57.12 -22.53 37.53
C ILE A 506 -57.64 -21.87 38.83
N GLU A 507 -58.82 -22.28 39.33
CA GLU A 507 -59.48 -21.58 40.46
C GLU A 507 -58.62 -21.54 41.73
N ILE A 508 -57.98 -22.65 42.11
CA ILE A 508 -57.19 -22.74 43.35
C ILE A 508 -55.84 -21.99 43.25
N LYS A 509 -55.30 -21.79 42.05
CA LYS A 509 -54.11 -20.95 41.84
C LYS A 509 -54.43 -19.46 41.71
N ALA A 510 -55.65 -19.10 41.30
CA ALA A 510 -56.01 -17.73 40.97
C ALA A 510 -55.87 -16.76 42.16
N GLU A 511 -56.30 -17.13 43.37
CA GLU A 511 -56.28 -16.21 44.53
C GLU A 511 -54.87 -15.88 45.05
N ALA A 512 -53.92 -16.82 44.95
CA ALA A 512 -52.53 -16.58 45.32
C ALA A 512 -51.84 -15.67 44.30
N MET A 513 -51.94 -16.01 43.01
CA MET A 513 -51.34 -15.22 41.94
C MET A 513 -51.93 -13.80 41.85
N ARG A 514 -53.15 -13.56 42.34
CA ARG A 514 -53.76 -12.22 42.37
C ARG A 514 -53.08 -11.20 43.29
N LYS A 515 -52.12 -11.62 44.14
CA LYS A 515 -51.33 -10.71 44.99
C LYS A 515 -49.93 -10.46 44.45
N GLU A 516 -49.22 -11.50 43.98
CA GLU A 516 -47.92 -11.32 43.31
C GLU A 516 -48.09 -10.65 41.94
N GLY A 517 -49.07 -11.09 41.15
CA GLY A 517 -49.35 -10.56 39.81
C GLY A 517 -49.77 -9.09 39.77
N LEU A 518 -50.21 -8.48 40.88
CA LEU A 518 -50.41 -7.02 40.95
C LEU A 518 -49.09 -6.26 41.07
N ALA A 519 -48.13 -6.77 41.84
CA ALA A 519 -46.79 -6.19 41.95
C ALA A 519 -45.98 -6.44 40.68
N GLU A 520 -46.06 -7.65 40.09
CA GLU A 520 -45.43 -7.93 38.81
C GLU A 520 -46.06 -7.12 37.68
N ALA A 521 -47.38 -6.96 37.61
CA ALA A 521 -48.02 -6.12 36.58
C ALA A 521 -47.60 -4.64 36.69
N GLU A 522 -47.40 -4.10 37.89
CA GLU A 522 -46.92 -2.73 38.06
C GLU A 522 -45.45 -2.59 37.62
N VAL A 523 -44.57 -3.52 38.00
CA VAL A 523 -43.16 -3.56 37.55
C VAL A 523 -43.03 -3.80 36.03
N VAL A 524 -43.88 -4.66 35.46
CA VAL A 524 -43.94 -4.91 34.02
C VAL A 524 -44.50 -3.69 33.28
N ARG A 525 -45.47 -2.96 33.84
CA ARG A 525 -45.96 -1.70 33.26
C ARG A 525 -44.90 -0.61 33.28
N GLU A 526 -44.16 -0.44 34.38
CA GLU A 526 -43.03 0.51 34.46
C GLU A 526 -41.95 0.16 33.44
N LYS A 527 -41.56 -1.12 33.33
CA LYS A 527 -40.61 -1.59 32.32
C LYS A 527 -41.13 -1.39 30.89
N ALA A 528 -42.37 -1.74 30.61
CA ALA A 528 -42.98 -1.55 29.29
C ALA A 528 -43.11 -0.06 28.93
N MET A 529 -43.33 0.85 29.89
CA MET A 529 -43.27 2.30 29.64
C MET A 529 -41.83 2.79 29.39
N ALA A 530 -40.84 2.26 30.11
CA ALA A 530 -39.42 2.59 29.88
C ALA A 530 -38.93 2.06 28.53
N GLU A 531 -39.33 0.85 28.13
CA GLU A 531 -39.03 0.24 26.83
C GLU A 531 -39.80 0.96 25.71
N ALA A 532 -41.07 1.30 25.90
CA ALA A 532 -41.84 2.09 24.93
C ALA A 532 -41.20 3.46 24.68
N LYS A 533 -40.82 4.20 25.73
CA LYS A 533 -40.07 5.46 25.59
C LYS A 533 -38.69 5.26 24.96
N GLY A 534 -37.97 4.21 25.36
CA GLY A 534 -36.67 3.88 24.77
C GLY A 534 -36.76 3.45 23.29
N ILE A 535 -37.92 2.97 22.83
CA ILE A 535 -38.23 2.70 21.42
C ILE A 535 -38.69 3.99 20.72
N GLU A 536 -39.49 4.83 21.35
CA GLU A 536 -39.98 6.12 20.83
C GLU A 536 -38.82 7.11 20.61
N GLU A 537 -37.92 7.27 21.58
CA GLU A 537 -36.70 8.08 21.46
C GLU A 537 -35.73 7.53 20.40
N LYS A 538 -35.62 6.20 20.27
CA LYS A 538 -34.86 5.57 19.18
C LYS A 538 -35.52 5.76 17.82
N ALA A 539 -36.85 5.72 17.73
CA ALA A 539 -37.59 5.94 16.50
C ALA A 539 -37.49 7.41 16.06
N GLU A 540 -37.55 8.37 16.98
CA GLU A 540 -37.23 9.78 16.73
C GLU A 540 -35.79 9.97 16.24
N ALA A 541 -34.81 9.31 16.88
CA ALA A 541 -33.41 9.38 16.48
C ALA A 541 -33.18 8.76 15.08
N MET A 542 -33.78 7.60 14.81
CA MET A 542 -33.75 6.96 13.49
C MET A 542 -34.42 7.83 12.43
N LYS A 543 -35.59 8.43 12.72
CA LYS A 543 -36.30 9.35 11.81
C LYS A 543 -35.48 10.61 11.47
N LYS A 544 -34.62 11.07 12.38
CA LYS A 544 -33.67 12.19 12.16
C LYS A 544 -32.45 11.77 11.31
N LEU A 545 -32.13 10.48 11.24
CA LEU A 545 -31.04 9.93 10.39
C LEU A 545 -31.56 9.51 9.00
N ASP A 546 -32.77 8.95 8.94
CA ASP A 546 -33.47 8.47 7.74
C ASP A 546 -33.72 9.58 6.71
N GLY A 547 -33.92 10.83 7.15
CA GLY A 547 -34.04 11.99 6.25
C GLY A 547 -32.82 12.21 5.35
N VAL A 548 -31.60 12.16 5.92
CA VAL A 548 -30.34 12.34 5.17
C VAL A 548 -30.11 11.17 4.19
N GLY A 549 -30.58 9.96 4.55
CA GLY A 549 -30.59 8.81 3.63
C GLY A 549 -31.50 9.06 2.42
N LYS A 550 -32.74 9.47 2.67
CA LYS A 550 -33.76 9.69 1.64
C LYS A 550 -33.44 10.85 0.71
N GLU A 551 -32.96 11.98 1.24
CA GLU A 551 -32.48 13.11 0.42
C GLU A 551 -31.36 12.67 -0.54
N HIS A 552 -30.46 11.77 -0.09
CA HIS A 552 -29.39 11.24 -0.94
C HIS A 552 -29.88 10.20 -1.97
N GLU A 553 -30.87 9.37 -1.62
CA GLU A 553 -31.49 8.45 -2.59
C GLU A 553 -32.35 9.18 -3.64
N GLU A 554 -33.15 10.18 -3.24
CA GLU A 554 -33.91 11.02 -4.15
C GLU A 554 -32.99 11.81 -5.09
N PHE A 555 -31.92 12.41 -4.58
CA PHE A 555 -30.88 13.06 -5.40
C PHE A 555 -30.22 12.09 -6.38
N LYS A 556 -29.87 10.87 -5.93
CA LYS A 556 -29.29 9.83 -6.79
C LYS A 556 -30.26 9.37 -7.87
N LEU A 557 -31.53 9.17 -7.55
CA LEU A 557 -32.59 8.80 -8.50
C LEU A 557 -32.85 9.92 -9.52
N GLN A 558 -32.84 11.18 -9.09
CA GLN A 558 -32.94 12.32 -9.98
C GLN A 558 -31.74 12.39 -10.93
N LEU A 559 -30.52 12.29 -10.43
CA LEU A 559 -29.30 12.36 -11.24
C LEU A 559 -29.18 11.16 -12.20
N GLN A 560 -29.64 9.97 -11.79
CA GLN A 560 -29.76 8.81 -12.69
C GLN A 560 -30.81 9.05 -13.79
N LYS A 561 -31.99 9.58 -13.45
CA LYS A 561 -33.03 9.94 -14.41
C LYS A 561 -32.57 11.01 -15.40
N GLU A 562 -31.85 12.03 -14.95
CA GLU A 562 -31.26 13.07 -15.81
C GLU A 562 -30.26 12.45 -16.78
N LYS A 563 -29.37 11.58 -16.30
CA LYS A 563 -28.43 10.82 -17.15
C LYS A 563 -29.14 9.91 -18.17
N GLU A 564 -30.21 9.23 -17.79
CA GLU A 564 -30.98 8.36 -18.69
C GLU A 564 -31.71 9.18 -19.78
N VAL A 565 -32.25 10.36 -19.42
CA VAL A 565 -32.83 11.32 -20.37
C VAL A 565 -31.76 11.91 -21.31
N GLU A 566 -30.57 12.25 -20.80
CA GLU A 566 -29.47 12.79 -21.61
C GLU A 566 -28.91 11.75 -22.58
N LEU A 567 -28.72 10.50 -22.14
CA LEU A 567 -28.34 9.38 -23.01
C LEU A 567 -29.38 9.12 -24.11
N ALA A 568 -30.66 9.08 -23.75
CA ALA A 568 -31.74 8.95 -24.73
C ALA A 568 -31.76 10.12 -25.73
N HIS A 569 -31.47 11.35 -25.27
CA HIS A 569 -31.34 12.52 -26.14
C HIS A 569 -30.14 12.41 -27.09
N ILE A 570 -28.99 11.89 -26.63
CA ILE A 570 -27.80 11.65 -27.46
C ILE A 570 -28.08 10.57 -28.52
N ASP A 571 -28.74 9.46 -28.17
CA ASP A 571 -29.12 8.44 -29.14
C ASP A 571 -30.15 8.97 -30.16
N ILE A 572 -31.12 9.79 -29.73
CA ILE A 572 -32.04 10.51 -30.64
C ILE A 572 -31.26 11.45 -31.58
N GLN A 573 -30.27 12.22 -31.08
CA GLN A 573 -29.44 13.08 -31.93
C GLN A 573 -28.61 12.27 -32.94
N LYS A 574 -28.11 11.10 -32.54
CA LYS A 574 -27.37 10.15 -33.39
C LYS A 574 -28.24 9.55 -34.48
N ASP A 575 -29.47 9.13 -34.16
CA ASP A 575 -30.41 8.60 -35.14
C ASP A 575 -30.93 9.69 -36.09
N ILE A 576 -31.17 10.90 -35.58
CA ILE A 576 -31.45 12.09 -36.40
C ILE A 576 -30.26 12.40 -37.32
N ALA A 577 -29.02 12.36 -36.83
CA ALA A 577 -27.82 12.59 -37.64
C ALA A 577 -27.64 11.50 -38.71
N SER A 578 -27.94 10.24 -38.40
CA SER A 578 -27.94 9.12 -39.34
C SER A 578 -28.99 9.29 -40.43
N ALA A 579 -30.23 9.64 -40.05
CA ALA A 579 -31.31 9.94 -40.99
C ALA A 579 -31.00 11.17 -41.85
N GLN A 580 -30.47 12.24 -41.27
CA GLN A 580 -30.01 13.44 -42.00
C GLN A 580 -28.89 13.11 -42.98
N ALA A 581 -27.90 12.30 -42.59
CA ALA A 581 -26.82 11.86 -43.47
C ALA A 581 -27.34 10.98 -44.63
N SER A 582 -28.30 10.09 -44.36
CA SER A 582 -28.96 9.27 -45.37
C SER A 582 -29.75 10.13 -46.38
N VAL A 583 -30.55 11.08 -45.89
CA VAL A 583 -31.31 12.02 -46.74
C VAL A 583 -30.38 12.92 -47.54
N LEU A 584 -29.30 13.45 -46.95
CA LEU A 584 -28.28 14.23 -47.65
C LEU A 584 -27.55 13.40 -48.71
N SER A 585 -27.21 12.14 -48.41
CA SER A 585 -26.57 11.22 -49.35
C SER A 585 -27.46 10.97 -50.57
N GLU A 586 -28.73 10.59 -50.36
CA GLU A 586 -29.64 10.31 -51.47
C GLU A 586 -30.04 11.58 -52.25
N ALA A 587 -30.13 12.73 -51.57
CA ALA A 587 -30.32 14.03 -52.22
C ALA A 587 -29.12 14.43 -53.11
N LEU A 588 -27.89 14.34 -52.61
CA LEU A 588 -26.67 14.63 -53.38
C LEU A 588 -26.49 13.68 -54.56
N LYS A 589 -26.79 12.39 -54.36
CA LYS A 589 -26.79 11.33 -55.40
C LYS A 589 -27.84 11.56 -56.49
N THR A 590 -28.95 12.22 -56.18
CA THR A 590 -30.02 12.56 -57.13
C THR A 590 -29.82 13.94 -57.78
N ALA A 591 -29.09 14.85 -57.12
CA ALA A 591 -28.82 16.20 -57.59
C ALA A 591 -27.84 16.23 -58.77
N LYS A 592 -28.29 16.71 -59.94
CA LYS A 592 -27.39 17.13 -61.01
C LYS A 592 -26.79 18.49 -60.67
N ILE A 593 -25.53 18.50 -60.23
CA ILE A 593 -24.80 19.73 -59.87
C ILE A 593 -23.79 20.05 -60.98
N ASP A 594 -24.07 21.09 -61.77
CA ASP A 594 -23.09 21.68 -62.69
C ASP A 594 -22.18 22.65 -61.93
N ILE A 595 -20.93 22.24 -61.69
CA ILE A 595 -19.94 23.01 -60.92
C ILE A 595 -19.21 24.00 -61.84
N VAL A 596 -19.77 25.20 -61.98
CA VAL A 596 -19.16 26.28 -62.78
C VAL A 596 -18.09 27.04 -61.98
N GLY A 597 -16.95 26.38 -61.78
CA GLY A 597 -15.69 26.97 -61.33
C GLY A 597 -15.31 26.73 -59.86
N GLY A 598 -13.99 26.61 -59.62
CA GLY A 598 -13.38 26.71 -58.28
C GLY A 598 -13.81 25.65 -57.27
N GLU A 599 -13.40 24.40 -57.46
CA GLU A 599 -13.75 23.22 -56.64
C GLU A 599 -13.64 23.44 -55.12
N THR A 600 -12.64 24.18 -54.66
CA THR A 600 -12.44 24.55 -53.24
C THR A 600 -13.54 25.46 -52.67
N MET A 601 -14.01 26.44 -53.45
CA MET A 601 -15.05 27.39 -53.02
C MET A 601 -16.43 26.72 -52.89
N PHE A 602 -16.66 25.63 -53.61
CA PHE A 602 -17.91 24.86 -53.58
C PHE A 602 -18.04 24.08 -52.26
N PHE A 603 -17.01 23.31 -51.90
CA PHE A 603 -16.99 22.51 -50.68
C PHE A 603 -17.14 23.38 -49.41
N GLU A 604 -16.38 24.48 -49.32
CA GLU A 604 -16.38 25.35 -48.15
C GLU A 604 -17.74 26.02 -47.90
N ASN A 605 -18.46 26.43 -48.95
CA ASN A 605 -19.79 27.03 -48.80
C ASN A 605 -20.86 26.02 -48.37
N ILE A 606 -20.81 24.77 -48.86
CA ILE A 606 -21.74 23.72 -48.42
C ILE A 606 -21.53 23.39 -46.94
N VAL A 607 -20.27 23.14 -46.54
CA VAL A 607 -19.93 22.85 -45.13
C VAL A 607 -20.37 24.00 -44.22
N ARG A 608 -20.14 25.26 -44.62
CA ARG A 608 -20.53 26.43 -43.82
C ARG A 608 -22.04 26.64 -43.73
N GLN A 609 -22.83 26.33 -44.76
CA GLN A 609 -24.29 26.39 -44.65
C GLN A 609 -24.83 25.30 -43.71
N VAL A 610 -24.29 24.08 -43.78
CA VAL A 610 -24.68 22.97 -42.89
C VAL A 610 -24.29 23.25 -41.42
N SER A 611 -23.12 23.85 -41.16
CA SER A 611 -22.71 24.20 -39.79
C SER A 611 -23.56 25.32 -39.17
N ASN A 612 -23.93 26.33 -39.96
CA ASN A 612 -24.62 27.52 -39.46
C ASN A 612 -26.02 27.23 -38.87
N SER A 613 -26.67 26.13 -39.27
CA SER A 613 -27.95 25.72 -38.69
C SER A 613 -27.84 25.12 -37.28
N LYS A 614 -26.65 24.68 -36.83
CA LYS A 614 -26.47 24.05 -35.51
C LYS A 614 -25.89 24.99 -34.44
N GLY A 615 -25.15 26.04 -34.85
CA GLY A 615 -24.51 26.97 -33.91
C GLY A 615 -25.48 27.86 -33.13
N PHE A 616 -26.68 28.14 -33.67
CA PHE A 616 -27.63 29.07 -33.04
C PHE A 616 -28.42 28.43 -31.90
N ASP A 617 -28.84 27.17 -32.08
CA ASP A 617 -29.68 26.42 -31.12
C ASP A 617 -28.89 26.10 -29.83
N HIS A 618 -27.61 25.74 -29.97
CA HIS A 618 -26.74 25.43 -28.85
C HIS A 618 -26.43 26.65 -27.97
N LEU A 619 -26.40 27.86 -28.57
CA LEU A 619 -26.19 29.13 -27.87
C LEU A 619 -27.39 29.55 -27.01
N ILE A 620 -28.61 29.19 -27.41
CA ILE A 620 -29.82 29.51 -26.65
C ILE A 620 -29.93 28.58 -25.43
N ASN A 621 -29.69 27.27 -25.62
CA ASN A 621 -29.88 26.28 -24.56
C ASN A 621 -28.74 26.25 -23.52
N ASN A 622 -27.50 26.57 -23.90
CA ASN A 622 -26.36 26.60 -22.95
C ASN A 622 -26.16 27.97 -22.26
N SER A 623 -26.93 29.00 -22.62
CA SER A 623 -26.83 30.32 -21.98
C SER A 623 -27.60 30.34 -20.65
N GLN A 624 -26.89 30.11 -19.54
CA GLN A 624 -27.46 30.23 -18.19
C GLN A 624 -28.20 31.57 -18.01
N HIS A 625 -27.67 32.67 -18.55
CA HIS A 625 -28.31 33.99 -18.48
C HIS A 625 -29.63 34.11 -19.26
N ALA A 626 -29.86 33.28 -20.28
CA ALA A 626 -31.17 33.21 -20.95
C ALA A 626 -32.19 32.44 -20.09
N LEU A 627 -31.73 31.41 -19.37
CA LEU A 627 -32.54 30.66 -18.41
C LEU A 627 -32.84 31.53 -17.16
N ASP A 628 -31.86 32.24 -16.60
CA ASP A 628 -32.04 33.21 -15.51
C ASP A 628 -33.13 34.25 -15.85
N ILE A 629 -33.11 34.78 -17.08
CA ILE A 629 -34.11 35.74 -17.58
C ILE A 629 -35.50 35.10 -17.67
N LYS A 630 -35.61 33.86 -18.16
CA LYS A 630 -36.88 33.13 -18.22
C LYS A 630 -37.42 32.86 -16.81
N GLU A 631 -36.60 32.34 -15.92
CA GLU A 631 -36.95 31.94 -14.55
C GLU A 631 -37.41 33.16 -13.74
N SER A 632 -36.65 34.27 -13.81
CA SER A 632 -36.98 35.55 -13.18
C SER A 632 -38.21 36.25 -13.79
N LEU A 633 -38.69 35.85 -14.97
CA LEU A 633 -39.86 36.43 -15.63
C LEU A 633 -41.14 35.59 -15.42
N MET A 634 -41.01 34.27 -15.33
CA MET A 634 -42.14 33.34 -15.29
C MET A 634 -42.42 32.75 -13.90
N GLY A 635 -41.39 32.54 -13.08
CA GLY A 635 -41.48 31.82 -11.80
C GLY A 635 -41.83 30.32 -11.94
N PRO A 636 -41.72 29.54 -10.85
CA PRO A 636 -41.88 28.08 -10.89
C PRO A 636 -43.25 27.60 -11.41
N ASP A 637 -44.32 28.35 -11.09
CA ASP A 637 -45.71 27.98 -11.40
C ASP A 637 -46.23 28.52 -12.75
N GLY A 638 -45.35 29.11 -13.58
CA GLY A 638 -45.68 29.54 -14.94
C GLY A 638 -46.69 30.70 -15.06
N LYS A 639 -46.98 31.40 -13.96
CA LYS A 639 -47.79 32.63 -13.93
C LYS A 639 -46.91 33.81 -13.49
N GLY A 640 -46.35 34.51 -14.47
CA GLY A 640 -45.37 35.58 -14.27
C GLY A 640 -45.95 36.82 -13.58
N ASP A 641 -45.71 36.94 -12.27
CA ASP A 641 -46.30 37.96 -11.40
C ASP A 641 -45.50 39.28 -11.33
N LEU A 642 -44.56 39.47 -12.27
CA LEU A 642 -43.69 40.66 -12.30
C LEU A 642 -44.49 41.97 -12.38
N ALA A 643 -45.60 41.97 -13.13
CA ALA A 643 -46.47 43.12 -13.30
C ALA A 643 -47.23 43.49 -12.01
N GLU A 644 -47.71 42.51 -11.25
CA GLU A 644 -48.44 42.75 -10.00
C GLU A 644 -47.48 43.18 -8.88
N LYS A 645 -46.27 42.62 -8.81
CA LYS A 645 -45.21 43.09 -7.89
C LYS A 645 -44.73 44.50 -8.21
N ILE A 646 -44.51 44.86 -9.49
CA ILE A 646 -44.15 46.23 -9.89
C ILE A 646 -45.30 47.20 -9.57
N ARG A 647 -46.55 46.79 -9.76
CA ARG A 647 -47.74 47.58 -9.40
C ARG A 647 -47.85 47.79 -7.89
N GLY A 648 -47.72 46.73 -7.10
CA GLY A 648 -47.72 46.78 -5.64
C GLY A 648 -46.60 47.67 -5.08
N LEU A 649 -45.41 47.67 -5.70
CA LEU A 649 -44.33 48.61 -5.36
C LEU A 649 -44.69 50.07 -5.72
N ALA A 650 -45.27 50.32 -6.90
CA ALA A 650 -45.69 51.66 -7.30
C ALA A 650 -46.79 52.23 -6.37
N ASP A 651 -47.76 51.40 -6.00
CA ASP A 651 -48.85 51.75 -5.08
C ASP A 651 -48.32 51.94 -3.64
N LYS A 652 -47.43 51.06 -3.15
CA LYS A 652 -46.76 51.15 -1.83
C LYS A 652 -45.94 52.43 -1.65
N TYR A 653 -45.31 52.92 -2.72
CA TYR A 653 -44.50 54.15 -2.71
C TYR A 653 -45.22 55.37 -3.32
N GLY A 654 -46.53 55.27 -3.59
CA GLY A 654 -47.39 56.40 -3.97
C GLY A 654 -47.06 57.07 -5.30
N ILE A 655 -46.43 56.38 -6.25
CA ILE A 655 -46.02 56.96 -7.53
C ILE A 655 -47.17 56.85 -8.54
N SER A 656 -47.75 57.99 -8.95
CA SER A 656 -48.89 57.99 -9.85
C SER A 656 -48.53 57.55 -11.28
N SER A 657 -49.49 57.03 -12.03
CA SER A 657 -49.30 56.70 -13.46
C SER A 657 -48.86 57.91 -14.31
N ASN A 658 -49.27 59.12 -13.92
CA ASN A 658 -48.85 60.37 -14.57
C ASN A 658 -47.39 60.75 -14.27
N ASP A 659 -46.84 60.33 -13.12
CA ASP A 659 -45.44 60.57 -12.71
C ASP A 659 -44.40 59.74 -13.48
N ILE A 660 -44.85 58.65 -14.10
CA ILE A 660 -44.00 57.68 -14.81
C ILE A 660 -44.02 57.96 -16.33
N LYS A 661 -45.13 58.51 -16.84
CA LYS A 661 -45.34 58.80 -18.26
C LYS A 661 -44.29 59.79 -18.80
N ASN A 662 -43.68 59.46 -19.94
CA ASN A 662 -42.56 60.17 -20.59
C ASN A 662 -41.16 60.00 -19.97
N LEU A 663 -41.01 59.34 -18.81
CA LEU A 663 -39.69 58.97 -18.28
C LEU A 663 -39.09 57.79 -19.07
N THR A 664 -37.77 57.62 -19.01
CA THR A 664 -37.13 56.37 -19.44
C THR A 664 -37.30 55.29 -18.38
N VAL A 665 -37.22 54.02 -18.77
CA VAL A 665 -37.24 52.87 -17.84
C VAL A 665 -36.18 53.05 -16.75
N SER A 666 -34.97 53.49 -17.11
CA SER A 666 -33.89 53.80 -16.17
C SER A 666 -34.25 54.91 -15.16
N ALA A 667 -34.86 56.01 -15.61
CA ALA A 667 -35.22 57.13 -14.75
C ALA A 667 -36.39 56.79 -13.80
N ALA A 668 -37.36 55.99 -14.27
CA ALA A 668 -38.45 55.49 -13.44
C ALA A 668 -37.95 54.56 -12.32
N LEU A 669 -37.03 53.63 -12.65
CA LEU A 669 -36.42 52.73 -11.66
C LEU A 669 -35.54 53.49 -10.65
N ILE A 670 -34.81 54.53 -11.06
CA ILE A 670 -34.05 55.38 -10.13
C ILE A 670 -34.99 56.17 -9.19
N LYS A 671 -36.13 56.68 -9.69
CA LYS A 671 -37.16 57.36 -8.85
C LYS A 671 -37.77 56.39 -7.83
N LEU A 672 -38.05 55.15 -8.23
CA LEU A 672 -38.48 54.06 -7.33
C LEU A 672 -37.40 53.71 -6.29
N GLN A 673 -36.13 53.60 -6.70
CA GLN A 673 -35.01 53.31 -5.80
C GLN A 673 -34.81 54.40 -4.74
N GLN A 674 -34.95 55.68 -5.12
CA GLN A 674 -34.86 56.80 -4.19
C GLN A 674 -36.05 56.83 -3.21
N ALA A 675 -37.25 56.44 -3.65
CA ALA A 675 -38.41 56.30 -2.75
C ALA A 675 -38.25 55.14 -1.76
N ALA A 676 -37.83 53.96 -2.22
CA ALA A 676 -37.62 52.77 -1.37
C ALA A 676 -36.46 52.96 -0.37
N GLY A 677 -35.34 53.51 -0.83
CA GLY A 677 -34.18 53.81 0.03
C GLY A 677 -34.48 54.84 1.13
N GLY A 678 -35.46 55.72 0.92
CA GLY A 678 -35.94 56.68 1.92
C GLY A 678 -36.70 56.06 3.11
N GLN A 679 -37.06 54.77 3.05
CA GLN A 679 -37.78 54.06 4.11
C GLN A 679 -37.05 52.83 4.68
N GLY A 680 -35.81 52.56 4.26
CA GLY A 680 -34.94 51.57 4.92
C GLY A 680 -35.22 50.10 4.61
N ASN A 681 -36.00 49.78 3.58
CA ASN A 681 -36.24 48.40 3.16
C ASN A 681 -35.16 47.93 2.15
N GLU A 682 -34.14 47.21 2.62
CA GLU A 682 -33.02 46.74 1.78
C GLU A 682 -33.46 45.71 0.72
N GLU A 683 -34.45 44.86 1.02
CA GLU A 683 -34.97 43.85 0.07
C GLU A 683 -35.62 44.49 -1.17
N ASP A 684 -36.50 45.48 -0.98
CA ASP A 684 -37.13 46.23 -2.08
C ASP A 684 -36.07 46.96 -2.92
N ALA A 685 -35.05 47.55 -2.27
CA ALA A 685 -33.94 48.21 -2.95
C ALA A 685 -33.04 47.24 -3.72
N GLY A 686 -32.83 46.03 -3.20
CA GLY A 686 -32.13 44.94 -3.90
C GLY A 686 -32.87 44.47 -5.15
N PHE A 687 -34.19 44.30 -5.05
CA PHE A 687 -35.04 43.94 -6.19
C PHE A 687 -35.09 45.04 -7.27
N ILE A 688 -35.17 46.33 -6.88
CA ILE A 688 -35.10 47.43 -7.85
C ILE A 688 -33.72 47.50 -8.54
N ASN A 689 -32.63 47.17 -7.84
CA ASN A 689 -31.29 47.06 -8.44
C ASN A 689 -31.19 45.91 -9.46
N SER A 690 -31.76 44.74 -9.19
CA SER A 690 -31.74 43.62 -10.15
C SER A 690 -32.56 43.94 -11.40
N LEU A 691 -33.74 44.58 -11.23
CA LEU A 691 -34.53 45.10 -12.36
C LEU A 691 -33.77 46.16 -13.19
N PHE A 692 -33.00 47.04 -12.54
CA PHE A 692 -32.16 48.02 -13.24
C PHE A 692 -31.03 47.34 -14.04
N GLY A 693 -30.39 46.31 -13.47
CA GLY A 693 -29.43 45.46 -14.18
C GLY A 693 -30.06 44.76 -15.40
N MET A 694 -31.24 44.16 -15.21
CA MET A 694 -31.99 43.49 -16.28
C MET A 694 -32.37 44.46 -17.41
N ALA A 695 -32.90 45.63 -17.08
CA ALA A 695 -33.27 46.66 -18.06
C ALA A 695 -32.06 47.24 -18.82
N LYS A 696 -30.87 47.28 -18.19
CA LYS A 696 -29.60 47.66 -18.82
C LYS A 696 -29.11 46.57 -19.77
N ASN A 697 -29.12 45.31 -19.35
CA ASN A 697 -28.65 44.17 -20.15
C ASN A 697 -29.56 43.89 -21.36
N LEU A 698 -30.87 44.10 -21.22
CA LEU A 698 -31.85 44.05 -22.32
C LEU A 698 -31.79 45.27 -23.27
N GLY A 699 -30.95 46.27 -23.00
CA GLY A 699 -30.83 47.49 -23.81
C GLY A 699 -32.05 48.44 -23.79
N ILE A 700 -33.12 48.09 -23.08
CA ILE A 700 -34.37 48.84 -23.00
C ILE A 700 -34.34 50.02 -22.02
N SER A 701 -33.28 50.14 -21.21
CA SER A 701 -33.11 51.17 -20.17
C SER A 701 -33.37 52.60 -20.64
N ASN A 702 -32.96 52.96 -21.86
CA ASN A 702 -33.13 54.30 -22.44
C ASN A 702 -34.45 54.49 -23.22
N LYS A 703 -35.30 53.46 -23.31
CA LYS A 703 -36.62 53.55 -23.96
C LYS A 703 -37.58 54.32 -23.04
N LYS A 704 -38.40 55.22 -23.61
CA LYS A 704 -39.45 55.92 -22.86
C LYS A 704 -40.65 55.01 -22.61
N LEU A 705 -41.25 55.17 -21.42
CA LEU A 705 -42.56 54.63 -21.07
C LEU A 705 -43.66 55.54 -21.67
N ILE A 706 -44.64 54.92 -22.32
CA ILE A 706 -45.70 55.54 -23.15
C ILE A 706 -46.98 55.71 -22.34
#